data_AF-A0A1Y5N8D4-F1
#
_entry.id   AF-A0A1Y5N8D4-F1
#
_cell.length_a   1.000
_cell.length_b   1.000
_cell.length_c   1.000
_cell.angle_alpha   90.00
_cell.angle_beta   90.00
_cell.angle_gamma   90.00
#
_symmetry.space_group_name_H-M   'P 1'
#
loop_
_entity.id
_entity.type
_entity.pdbx_description
1 polymer ?
#
loop_
_entity_poly.entity_id
_entity_poly.type
_entity_poly.pdbx_seq_one_letter_code
_entity_poly.pdbx_strand_id
1 'polypeptide(L)'
;YVVGANTNESTETKEKSKGFFSKKESHLMAINQKVISSNLNAGDISLKAGGNAIVTGSNLSAKNDINIDANNIGLAPTAYKNDEARSSSKKSFGGLKSSLDMHSLDKTNLQGSSLSTSQGDINLNANNDISIISSDIKGGRNVNLNAGNNLSILAAKEQIKEKSVHKSSNINIISLLTYPGMLVASAIDPIGTGSNTYLFEQMFGDTLTQIYRSTYNEKGSLDALAKLSNISAAKELNLKANEATITANLSSKDDTNIKANSIEISNAENEHSSYEISKSKGINLPSTKDLANDQKPKPIKEFKYDTSTKTRVADAEYEKSTTDVASTKAISSNLVSDKNINLNANEEIGITGSNLIAKEDINLISKNANIDILNSTDTTDISKTLKQAKAALSITAQNEYVEVAPASLALIEAIKQLKKVKKEYDSYKHTRDDLKDKLHELKQAYKSKTPGIDGSDIEDLSDILENVNDEERYYKANIALAMANVEAKSLALIAQVAAAAKAASNWYTFGFSVGVAASVNGHKSKSNSNEVVSNPSNLSANNIKIQTPNDTTITGSNLSANNLIDINTNNLNINSSKNTYTSESKDKSIGGTMRYTMYGGGGGSAGLNYSTSSSDTESLTNNNSHLYSAKDMNINTANDATIKGANLRADERLNLKVGNNLNLESVRD
;
A
#
# COMPACT_ATOMS: atom_id res chain seq x y z
N TYR A 1 23.52 -22.03 28.81
CA TYR A 1 22.29 -21.51 28.20
C TYR A 1 21.40 -20.97 29.30
N VAL A 2 20.93 -19.73 29.16
CA VAL A 2 19.86 -19.16 30.00
C VAL A 2 18.76 -18.73 29.05
N VAL A 3 17.59 -19.37 29.13
CA VAL A 3 16.54 -19.27 28.11
C VAL A 3 15.21 -18.93 28.77
N GLY A 4 14.49 -17.96 28.20
CA GLY A 4 13.09 -17.67 28.56
C GLY A 4 12.14 -18.65 27.88
N ALA A 5 11.04 -19.01 28.56
CA ALA A 5 10.00 -19.89 28.02
C ALA A 5 8.75 -19.09 27.63
N ASN A 6 7.99 -19.52 26.62
CA ASN A 6 6.74 -18.85 26.25
C ASN A 6 5.53 -19.48 26.96
N THR A 7 4.58 -18.65 27.43
CA THR A 7 3.23 -19.10 27.79
C THR A 7 2.25 -18.80 26.68
N ASN A 8 1.17 -19.58 26.62
CA ASN A 8 0.12 -19.43 25.61
C ASN A 8 -1.25 -19.33 26.30
N GLU A 9 -1.95 -18.22 26.10
CA GLU A 9 -3.37 -18.09 26.44
C GLU A 9 -4.19 -18.04 25.14
N SER A 10 -5.21 -18.88 25.03
CA SER A 10 -6.11 -18.90 23.87
C SER A 10 -7.54 -18.61 24.30
N THR A 11 -8.20 -17.69 23.61
CA THR A 11 -9.62 -17.39 23.81
C THR A 11 -10.39 -17.64 22.52
N GLU A 12 -11.53 -18.30 22.63
CA GLU A 12 -12.48 -18.48 21.53
C GLU A 12 -13.88 -18.04 21.98
N THR A 13 -14.57 -17.22 21.19
CA THR A 13 -15.93 -16.77 21.47
C THR A 13 -16.80 -16.89 20.23
N LYS A 14 -17.99 -17.48 20.37
CA LYS A 14 -18.99 -17.63 19.32
C LYS A 14 -20.30 -17.01 19.77
N GLU A 15 -20.82 -16.08 18.99
CA GLU A 15 -22.10 -15.43 19.25
C GLU A 15 -23.05 -15.60 18.08
N LYS A 16 -24.33 -15.84 18.39
CA LYS A 16 -25.40 -15.91 17.40
C LYS A 16 -26.55 -15.04 17.86
N SER A 17 -27.00 -14.13 17.01
CA SER A 17 -28.20 -13.33 17.25
C SER A 17 -29.23 -13.51 16.12
N LYS A 18 -30.51 -13.55 16.51
CA LYS A 18 -31.65 -13.67 15.61
C LYS A 18 -32.63 -12.53 15.92
N GLY A 19 -33.06 -11.82 14.88
CA GLY A 19 -34.15 -10.84 14.91
C GLY A 19 -35.24 -11.20 13.91
N PHE A 20 -36.33 -10.42 13.88
CA PHE A 20 -37.56 -10.71 13.13
C PHE A 20 -37.36 -11.04 11.63
N PHE A 21 -36.30 -10.52 10.99
CA PHE A 21 -35.90 -10.89 9.62
C PHE A 21 -34.38 -10.92 9.40
N SER A 22 -33.58 -11.06 10.46
CA SER A 22 -32.12 -11.00 10.39
C SER A 22 -31.44 -12.05 11.24
N LYS A 23 -30.35 -12.63 10.74
CA LYS A 23 -29.47 -13.53 11.48
C LYS A 23 -28.04 -12.99 11.40
N LYS A 24 -27.35 -12.90 12.52
CA LYS A 24 -25.92 -12.56 12.61
C LYS A 24 -25.19 -13.66 13.37
N GLU A 25 -24.04 -14.07 12.86
CA GLU A 25 -23.10 -14.97 13.53
C GLU A 25 -21.74 -14.26 13.60
N SER A 26 -21.13 -14.23 14.78
CA SER A 26 -19.79 -13.68 15.02
C SER A 26 -18.90 -14.70 15.72
N HIS A 27 -17.63 -14.69 15.35
CA HIS A 27 -16.61 -15.58 15.88
C HIS A 27 -15.31 -14.80 16.10
N LEU A 28 -14.74 -14.96 17.29
CA LEU A 28 -13.48 -14.37 17.72
C LEU A 28 -12.55 -15.50 18.16
N MET A 29 -11.32 -15.48 17.69
CA MET A 29 -10.20 -16.27 18.17
C MET A 29 -9.06 -15.34 18.50
N ALA A 30 -8.42 -15.53 19.65
CA ALA A 30 -7.24 -14.77 20.03
C ALA A 30 -6.22 -15.70 20.71
N ILE A 31 -4.95 -15.52 20.37
CA ILE A 31 -3.79 -16.16 20.99
C ILE A 31 -2.90 -15.07 21.54
N ASN A 32 -2.62 -15.11 22.83
CA ASN A 32 -1.71 -14.18 23.49
C ASN A 32 -0.56 -14.99 24.10
N GLN A 33 0.63 -14.81 23.53
CA GLN A 33 1.85 -15.36 24.09
C GLN A 33 2.60 -14.33 24.92
N LYS A 34 3.33 -14.78 25.94
CA LYS A 34 4.26 -13.96 26.70
C LYS A 34 5.56 -14.73 26.94
N VAL A 35 6.67 -14.02 26.96
CA VAL A 35 7.97 -14.60 27.35
C VAL A 35 8.11 -14.53 28.87
N ILE A 36 8.33 -15.68 29.50
CA ILE A 36 8.80 -15.81 30.87
C ILE A 36 10.32 -15.91 30.84
N SER A 37 10.98 -14.78 31.09
CA SER A 37 12.44 -14.72 31.17
C SER A 37 12.99 -15.54 32.34
N SER A 38 14.08 -16.28 32.10
CA SER A 38 14.92 -16.79 33.18
C SER A 38 15.70 -15.63 33.81
N ASN A 39 15.79 -15.59 35.13
CA ASN A 39 16.46 -14.52 35.87
C ASN A 39 17.61 -15.08 36.71
N LEU A 40 18.83 -14.64 36.44
CA LEU A 40 20.01 -14.95 37.26
C LEU A 40 20.43 -13.68 37.99
N ASN A 41 20.23 -13.67 39.31
CA ASN A 41 20.51 -12.52 40.16
C ASN A 41 21.57 -12.88 41.21
N ALA A 42 22.67 -12.12 41.27
CA ALA A 42 23.75 -12.37 42.23
C ALA A 42 24.47 -11.08 42.66
N GLY A 43 25.38 -11.18 43.63
CA GLY A 43 26.32 -10.09 43.92
C GLY A 43 27.26 -9.89 42.73
N ASP A 44 27.90 -10.96 42.30
CA ASP A 44 28.74 -11.09 41.12
C ASP A 44 28.27 -12.29 40.30
N ILE A 45 28.31 -12.19 38.97
CA ILE A 45 28.05 -13.31 38.06
C ILE A 45 29.34 -13.61 37.31
N SER A 46 29.85 -14.84 37.42
CA SER A 46 30.96 -15.33 36.60
C SER A 46 30.53 -16.60 35.87
N LEU A 47 30.53 -16.56 34.54
CA LEU A 47 30.15 -17.67 33.67
C LEU A 47 31.35 -18.05 32.81
N LYS A 48 31.88 -19.25 32.97
CA LYS A 48 32.97 -19.78 32.15
C LYS A 48 32.50 -21.01 31.41
N ALA A 49 32.47 -20.95 30.08
CA ALA A 49 32.05 -22.05 29.23
C ALA A 49 33.22 -22.49 28.34
N GLY A 50 33.53 -23.80 28.33
CA GLY A 50 34.49 -24.34 27.35
C GLY A 50 33.97 -24.29 25.91
N GLY A 51 32.65 -24.19 25.73
CA GLY A 51 31.97 -23.97 24.45
C GLY A 51 31.33 -22.59 24.40
N ASN A 52 30.05 -22.50 24.05
CA ASN A 52 29.35 -21.23 23.87
C ASN A 52 28.57 -20.80 25.13
N ALA A 53 28.49 -19.49 25.39
CA ALA A 53 27.60 -18.90 26.38
C ALA A 53 26.46 -18.16 25.68
N ILE A 54 25.24 -18.68 25.79
CA ILE A 54 24.05 -18.13 25.11
C ILE A 54 23.00 -17.74 26.13
N VAL A 55 22.53 -16.50 26.05
CA VAL A 55 21.42 -15.92 26.81
C VAL A 55 20.34 -15.53 25.81
N THR A 56 19.11 -16.03 26.00
CA THR A 56 18.00 -15.79 25.07
C THR A 56 16.75 -15.36 25.83
N GLY A 57 16.25 -14.16 25.53
CA GLY A 57 15.11 -13.51 26.20
C GLY A 57 15.16 -13.56 27.73
N SER A 58 16.37 -13.52 28.30
CA SER A 58 16.63 -13.76 29.74
C SER A 58 17.42 -12.63 30.37
N ASN A 59 17.37 -12.55 31.70
CA ASN A 59 17.95 -11.45 32.46
C ASN A 59 19.08 -11.94 33.38
N LEU A 60 20.25 -11.32 33.28
CA LEU A 60 21.38 -11.48 34.19
C LEU A 60 21.58 -10.15 34.91
N SER A 61 21.40 -10.13 36.23
CA SER A 61 21.56 -8.93 37.05
C SER A 61 22.58 -9.19 38.16
N ALA A 62 23.65 -8.41 38.18
CA ALA A 62 24.62 -8.42 39.27
C ALA A 62 24.67 -7.08 40.00
N LYS A 63 25.01 -7.09 41.29
CA LYS A 63 25.28 -5.84 42.01
C LYS A 63 26.60 -5.22 41.51
N ASN A 64 27.63 -6.06 41.48
CA ASN A 64 29.00 -5.75 41.14
C ASN A 64 29.23 -6.13 39.67
N ASP A 65 29.94 -7.22 39.37
CA ASP A 65 30.38 -7.53 38.01
C ASP A 65 29.59 -8.67 37.35
N ILE A 66 29.48 -8.61 36.01
CA ILE A 66 29.12 -9.75 35.17
C ILE A 66 30.33 -10.08 34.29
N ASN A 67 30.89 -11.28 34.46
CA ASN A 67 32.03 -11.78 33.68
C ASN A 67 31.60 -13.04 32.91
N ILE A 68 31.68 -13.01 31.58
CA ILE A 68 31.38 -14.17 30.73
C ILE A 68 32.60 -14.47 29.87
N ASP A 69 33.19 -15.66 30.07
CA ASP A 69 34.29 -16.19 29.25
C ASP A 69 33.79 -17.42 28.49
N ALA A 70 33.86 -17.40 27.15
CA ALA A 70 33.39 -18.51 26.32
C ALA A 70 34.12 -18.59 24.97
N ASN A 71 33.88 -19.65 24.20
CA ASN A 71 34.30 -19.72 22.81
C ASN A 71 33.54 -18.70 21.93
N ASN A 72 32.22 -18.68 22.06
CA ASN A 72 31.34 -17.66 21.48
C ASN A 72 30.33 -17.19 22.53
N ILE A 73 29.95 -15.91 22.49
CA ILE A 73 28.93 -15.32 23.38
C ILE A 73 27.77 -14.81 22.53
N GLY A 74 26.54 -15.23 22.87
CA GLY A 74 25.32 -14.83 22.19
C GLY A 74 24.29 -14.25 23.14
N LEU A 75 23.84 -13.02 22.89
CA LEU A 75 22.66 -12.41 23.51
C LEU A 75 21.60 -12.24 22.43
N ALA A 76 20.50 -12.99 22.52
CA ALA A 76 19.46 -13.01 21.50
C ALA A 76 18.07 -12.76 22.10
N PRO A 77 17.11 -12.24 21.31
CA PRO A 77 15.74 -12.11 21.77
C PRO A 77 15.00 -13.46 21.69
N THR A 78 13.96 -13.62 22.50
CA THR A 78 12.94 -14.67 22.31
C THR A 78 11.73 -14.06 21.60
N ALA A 79 11.30 -14.65 20.49
CA ALA A 79 10.09 -14.22 19.77
C ALA A 79 8.82 -14.78 20.43
N TYR A 80 7.75 -13.99 20.44
CA TYR A 80 6.43 -14.40 20.91
C TYR A 80 5.32 -13.76 20.08
N LYS A 81 4.14 -14.40 20.07
CA LYS A 81 3.03 -14.00 19.18
C LYS A 81 1.82 -13.44 19.89
N ASN A 82 1.16 -12.47 19.26
CA ASN A 82 -0.16 -11.98 19.62
C ASN A 82 -1.03 -11.98 18.37
N ASP A 83 -1.88 -12.99 18.26
CA ASP A 83 -2.71 -13.23 17.08
C ASP A 83 -4.19 -13.02 17.43
N GLU A 84 -4.93 -12.41 16.54
CA GLU A 84 -6.37 -12.21 16.68
C GLU A 84 -7.05 -12.41 15.32
N ALA A 85 -8.14 -13.17 15.29
CA ALA A 85 -9.00 -13.32 14.14
C ALA A 85 -10.46 -13.13 14.53
N ARG A 86 -11.14 -12.21 13.84
CA ARG A 86 -12.56 -11.92 13.99
C ARG A 86 -13.25 -12.14 12.65
N SER A 87 -14.39 -12.81 12.69
CA SER A 87 -15.30 -12.89 11.56
C SER A 87 -16.72 -12.64 12.00
N SER A 88 -17.50 -11.95 11.16
CA SER A 88 -18.92 -11.81 11.37
C SER A 88 -19.67 -11.87 10.05
N SER A 89 -20.77 -12.60 10.03
CA SER A 89 -21.65 -12.70 8.87
C SER A 89 -23.06 -12.30 9.26
N LYS A 90 -23.71 -11.51 8.40
CA LYS A 90 -25.10 -11.08 8.58
C LYS A 90 -25.89 -11.44 7.33
N LYS A 91 -27.07 -12.02 7.53
CA LYS A 91 -28.08 -12.23 6.48
C LYS A 91 -29.39 -11.56 6.91
N SER A 92 -30.08 -10.92 5.98
CA SER A 92 -31.38 -10.29 6.25
C SER A 92 -32.34 -10.48 5.07
N PHE A 93 -33.65 -10.38 5.34
CA PHE A 93 -34.72 -10.53 4.35
C PHE A 93 -34.60 -11.82 3.52
N GLY A 94 -34.50 -12.97 4.19
CA GLY A 94 -34.39 -14.28 3.51
C GLY A 94 -33.10 -14.50 2.72
N GLY A 95 -32.08 -13.64 2.89
CA GLY A 95 -30.79 -13.74 2.20
C GLY A 95 -30.62 -12.79 1.02
N LEU A 96 -31.59 -11.90 0.77
CA LEU A 96 -31.49 -10.83 -0.24
C LEU A 96 -30.44 -9.77 0.10
N LYS A 97 -30.13 -9.63 1.40
CA LYS A 97 -29.00 -8.83 1.89
C LYS A 97 -28.04 -9.72 2.66
N SER A 98 -26.76 -9.66 2.32
CA SER A 98 -25.69 -10.33 3.06
C SER A 98 -24.47 -9.45 3.24
N SER A 99 -23.80 -9.59 4.38
CA SER A 99 -22.50 -8.98 4.67
C SER A 99 -21.59 -10.00 5.34
N LEU A 100 -20.31 -9.93 5.03
CA LEU A 100 -19.22 -10.66 5.67
C LEU A 100 -18.11 -9.66 6.00
N ASP A 101 -17.75 -9.63 7.27
CA ASP A 101 -16.64 -8.86 7.81
C ASP A 101 -15.62 -9.83 8.38
N MET A 102 -14.37 -9.72 7.97
CA MET A 102 -13.26 -10.48 8.54
C MET A 102 -12.12 -9.52 8.89
N HIS A 103 -11.47 -9.75 10.01
CA HIS A 103 -10.29 -9.03 10.45
C HIS A 103 -9.33 -10.02 11.08
N SER A 104 -8.06 -10.00 10.68
CA SER A 104 -7.00 -10.74 11.33
C SER A 104 -5.81 -9.83 11.59
N LEU A 105 -5.17 -10.05 12.73
CA LEU A 105 -4.00 -9.34 13.19
C LEU A 105 -3.03 -10.39 13.74
N ASP A 106 -1.86 -10.52 13.13
CA ASP A 106 -0.79 -11.40 13.59
C ASP A 106 0.40 -10.53 13.99
N LYS A 107 0.80 -10.54 15.27
CA LYS A 107 1.97 -9.81 15.76
C LYS A 107 3.04 -10.77 16.21
N THR A 108 4.28 -10.59 15.75
CA THR A 108 5.47 -11.25 16.29
C THR A 108 6.34 -10.20 16.96
N ASN A 109 6.40 -10.27 18.29
CA ASN A 109 7.19 -9.36 19.12
C ASN A 109 8.48 -10.04 19.58
N LEU A 110 9.44 -9.25 20.07
CA LEU A 110 10.73 -9.74 20.52
C LEU A 110 10.99 -9.35 21.97
N GLN A 111 11.29 -10.31 22.84
CA GLN A 111 11.81 -10.03 24.18
C GLN A 111 13.32 -10.15 24.16
N GLY A 112 14.04 -9.03 24.24
CA GLY A 112 15.51 -8.99 24.30
C GLY A 112 16.07 -9.67 25.54
N SER A 113 17.33 -10.10 25.45
CA SER A 113 18.10 -10.47 26.66
C SER A 113 18.61 -9.21 27.36
N SER A 114 18.74 -9.26 28.69
CA SER A 114 19.23 -8.13 29.48
C SER A 114 20.39 -8.53 30.38
N LEU A 115 21.52 -7.81 30.28
CA LEU A 115 22.63 -7.88 31.23
C LEU A 115 22.74 -6.53 31.94
N SER A 116 22.67 -6.53 33.26
CA SER A 116 22.77 -5.29 34.04
C SER A 116 23.66 -5.44 35.26
N THR A 117 24.49 -4.43 35.51
CA THR A 117 25.20 -4.24 36.78
C THR A 117 24.81 -2.92 37.42
N SER A 118 24.77 -2.87 38.75
CA SER A 118 24.44 -1.63 39.48
C SER A 118 25.68 -0.79 39.84
N GLN A 119 26.84 -1.42 40.04
CA GLN A 119 28.06 -0.78 40.56
C GLN A 119 29.34 -1.22 39.85
N GLY A 120 29.33 -2.36 39.16
CA GLY A 120 30.53 -2.95 38.56
C GLY A 120 30.50 -2.98 37.03
N ASP A 121 31.47 -3.71 36.49
CA ASP A 121 31.75 -3.83 35.06
C ASP A 121 30.99 -5.01 34.44
N ILE A 122 30.69 -4.92 33.15
CA ILE A 122 30.24 -6.06 32.34
C ILE A 122 31.38 -6.43 31.38
N ASN A 123 31.92 -7.64 31.51
CA ASN A 123 33.01 -8.15 30.69
C ASN A 123 32.55 -9.38 29.92
N LEU A 124 32.48 -9.28 28.58
CA LEU A 124 32.20 -10.39 27.69
C LEU A 124 33.47 -10.71 26.89
N ASN A 125 34.08 -11.87 27.15
CA ASN A 125 35.30 -12.33 26.49
C ASN A 125 35.01 -13.59 25.68
N ALA A 126 34.98 -13.48 24.35
CA ALA A 126 34.82 -14.60 23.44
C ALA A 126 36.13 -14.90 22.70
N ASN A 127 36.52 -16.17 22.63
CA ASN A 127 37.67 -16.57 21.82
C ASN A 127 37.46 -16.30 20.32
N ASN A 128 36.21 -16.34 19.86
CA ASN A 128 35.84 -16.14 18.47
C ASN A 128 34.80 -15.01 18.36
N ASP A 129 33.51 -15.30 18.47
CA ASP A 129 32.47 -14.29 18.15
C ASP A 129 31.64 -13.83 19.36
N ILE A 130 31.27 -12.55 19.36
CA ILE A 130 30.22 -11.98 20.21
C ILE A 130 29.07 -11.51 19.31
N SER A 131 27.86 -12.04 19.53
CA SER A 131 26.64 -11.59 18.85
C SER A 131 25.62 -11.08 19.85
N ILE A 132 25.19 -9.83 19.69
CA ILE A 132 24.19 -9.16 20.52
C ILE A 132 23.09 -8.67 19.60
N ILE A 133 21.90 -9.25 19.72
CA ILE A 133 20.79 -8.98 18.81
C ILE A 133 19.61 -8.48 19.64
N SER A 134 19.08 -7.30 19.30
CA SER A 134 17.92 -6.67 19.97
C SER A 134 17.92 -6.85 21.50
N SER A 135 19.08 -6.63 22.13
CA SER A 135 19.30 -6.93 23.54
C SER A 135 19.85 -5.70 24.28
N ASP A 136 19.68 -5.70 25.60
CA ASP A 136 20.05 -4.58 26.46
C ASP A 136 21.25 -4.94 27.34
N ILE A 137 22.28 -4.10 27.35
CA ILE A 137 23.44 -4.21 28.24
C ILE A 137 23.61 -2.89 28.98
N LYS A 138 23.66 -2.94 30.31
CA LYS A 138 23.78 -1.76 31.17
C LYS A 138 24.83 -1.96 32.25
N GLY A 139 26.02 -1.39 32.05
CA GLY A 139 27.11 -1.39 33.01
C GLY A 139 27.00 -0.26 34.03
N GLY A 140 27.05 -0.57 35.32
CA GLY A 140 27.19 0.38 36.43
C GLY A 140 28.55 1.07 36.48
N ARG A 141 29.53 0.55 35.75
CA ARG A 141 30.82 1.19 35.42
C ARG A 141 31.12 1.00 33.93
N ASN A 142 32.09 0.15 33.58
CA ASN A 142 32.52 -0.09 32.21
C ASN A 142 31.73 -1.24 31.58
N VAL A 143 31.60 -1.21 30.25
CA VAL A 143 31.17 -2.37 29.47
C VAL A 143 32.31 -2.72 28.50
N ASN A 144 32.84 -3.93 28.60
CA ASN A 144 33.95 -4.41 27.79
C ASN A 144 33.51 -5.63 26.97
N LEU A 145 33.48 -5.49 25.64
CA LEU A 145 33.13 -6.56 24.71
C LEU A 145 34.38 -6.94 23.89
N ASN A 146 34.94 -8.10 24.18
CA ASN A 146 36.17 -8.59 23.56
C ASN A 146 35.89 -9.85 22.74
N ALA A 147 35.75 -9.71 21.43
CA ALA A 147 35.69 -10.81 20.48
C ALA A 147 37.07 -11.08 19.86
N GLY A 148 37.45 -12.35 19.73
CA GLY A 148 38.67 -12.71 18.99
C GLY A 148 38.54 -12.52 17.47
N ASN A 149 37.31 -12.58 16.95
CA ASN A 149 36.98 -12.46 15.53
C ASN A 149 35.87 -11.43 15.30
N ASN A 150 34.59 -11.81 15.32
CA ASN A 150 33.50 -10.88 15.00
C ASN A 150 32.78 -10.35 16.25
N LEU A 151 32.52 -9.05 16.27
CA LEU A 151 31.56 -8.41 17.17
C LEU A 151 30.38 -7.89 16.35
N SER A 152 29.22 -8.53 16.49
CA SER A 152 27.99 -8.11 15.83
C SER A 152 26.99 -7.60 16.85
N ILE A 153 26.67 -6.30 16.80
CA ILE A 153 25.67 -5.68 17.66
C ILE A 153 24.53 -5.21 16.76
N LEU A 154 23.48 -6.01 16.63
CA LEU A 154 22.50 -5.91 15.55
C LEU A 154 21.10 -5.59 16.08
N ALA A 155 20.30 -5.01 15.19
CA ALA A 155 18.86 -4.92 15.35
C ALA A 155 18.17 -6.23 14.93
N ALA A 156 16.96 -6.47 15.42
CA ALA A 156 16.05 -7.50 14.90
C ALA A 156 14.70 -6.87 14.55
N LYS A 157 13.82 -7.59 13.84
CA LYS A 157 12.54 -7.03 13.40
C LYS A 157 11.36 -7.65 14.16
N GLU A 158 10.53 -6.80 14.77
CA GLU A 158 9.16 -7.16 15.18
C GLU A 158 8.24 -7.06 13.96
N GLN A 159 7.21 -7.91 13.87
CA GLN A 159 6.31 -7.95 12.73
C GLN A 159 4.87 -7.73 13.13
N ILE A 160 4.14 -6.91 12.37
CA ILE A 160 2.70 -6.70 12.52
C ILE A 160 2.07 -6.95 11.16
N LYS A 161 1.21 -7.95 11.07
CA LYS A 161 0.47 -8.27 9.86
C LYS A 161 -1.01 -8.07 10.11
N GLU A 162 -1.63 -7.21 9.33
CA GLU A 162 -3.07 -6.96 9.40
C GLU A 162 -3.73 -7.35 8.08
N LYS A 163 -4.94 -7.90 8.18
CA LYS A 163 -5.79 -8.15 7.03
C LYS A 163 -7.24 -7.90 7.42
N SER A 164 -7.95 -7.15 6.58
CA SER A 164 -9.38 -6.97 6.74
C SER A 164 -10.11 -7.14 5.42
N VAL A 165 -11.27 -7.78 5.48
CA VAL A 165 -12.13 -8.07 4.33
C VAL A 165 -13.55 -7.66 4.69
N HIS A 166 -14.16 -6.86 3.82
CA HIS A 166 -15.57 -6.52 3.85
C HIS A 166 -16.21 -6.92 2.52
N LYS A 167 -17.17 -7.83 2.57
CA LYS A 167 -17.97 -8.23 1.40
C LYS A 167 -19.43 -7.95 1.69
N SER A 168 -20.11 -7.25 0.78
CA SER A 168 -21.55 -7.03 0.88
C SER A 168 -22.24 -7.36 -0.43
N SER A 169 -23.47 -7.87 -0.34
CA SER A 169 -24.34 -8.00 -1.50
C SER A 169 -25.78 -7.66 -1.14
N ASN A 170 -26.43 -6.94 -2.04
CA ASN A 170 -27.80 -6.47 -1.86
C ASN A 170 -28.58 -6.65 -3.16
N ILE A 171 -29.75 -7.25 -3.05
CA ILE A 171 -30.78 -7.28 -4.09
C ILE A 171 -31.97 -6.48 -3.57
N ASN A 172 -32.32 -5.39 -4.26
CA ASN A 172 -33.49 -4.60 -3.93
C ASN A 172 -34.66 -4.97 -4.85
N ILE A 173 -35.50 -5.89 -4.38
CA ILE A 173 -36.71 -6.31 -5.11
C ILE A 173 -37.79 -5.22 -5.10
N ILE A 174 -37.78 -4.32 -4.11
CA ILE A 174 -38.75 -3.21 -4.03
C ILE A 174 -38.57 -2.29 -5.24
N SER A 175 -37.33 -1.94 -5.58
CA SER A 175 -36.99 -1.18 -6.79
C SER A 175 -37.66 -1.76 -8.04
N LEU A 176 -37.59 -3.08 -8.23
CA LEU A 176 -38.18 -3.74 -9.39
C LEU A 176 -39.73 -3.66 -9.42
N LEU A 177 -40.36 -3.68 -8.24
CA LEU A 177 -41.82 -3.69 -8.09
C LEU A 177 -42.44 -2.28 -8.11
N THR A 178 -41.72 -1.26 -7.63
CA THR A 178 -42.23 0.12 -7.52
C THR A 178 -41.84 1.01 -8.71
N TYR A 179 -40.80 0.65 -9.46
CA TYR A 179 -40.33 1.42 -10.61
C TYR A 179 -41.39 1.67 -11.70
N PRO A 180 -42.25 0.70 -12.09
CA PRO A 180 -43.34 0.96 -13.03
C PRO A 180 -44.30 2.06 -12.54
N GLY A 181 -44.60 2.11 -11.23
CA GLY A 181 -45.44 3.15 -10.64
C GLY A 181 -44.80 4.54 -10.63
N MET A 182 -43.46 4.62 -10.47
CA MET A 182 -42.70 5.88 -10.53
C MET A 182 -42.62 6.47 -11.96
N LEU A 183 -42.44 5.61 -12.98
CA LEU A 183 -42.46 6.04 -14.38
C LEU A 183 -43.82 6.61 -14.80
N VAL A 184 -44.90 6.05 -14.27
CA VAL A 184 -46.27 6.51 -14.55
C VAL A 184 -46.57 7.84 -13.84
N ALA A 185 -46.10 8.03 -12.61
CA ALA A 185 -46.27 9.29 -11.87
C ALA A 185 -45.48 10.47 -12.49
N SER A 186 -44.31 10.23 -13.07
CA SER A 186 -43.51 11.25 -13.78
C SER A 186 -44.04 11.61 -15.17
N ALA A 187 -44.83 10.71 -15.80
CA ALA A 187 -45.47 10.95 -17.10
C ALA A 187 -46.83 11.66 -17.01
N ILE A 188 -47.46 11.73 -15.82
CA ILE A 188 -48.83 12.23 -15.62
C ILE A 188 -48.87 13.67 -15.03
N ASP A 189 -47.73 14.33 -14.81
CA ASP A 189 -47.73 15.74 -14.39
C ASP A 189 -47.10 16.69 -15.44
N PRO A 190 -47.86 17.06 -16.51
CA PRO A 190 -47.45 18.13 -17.42
C PRO A 190 -47.66 19.53 -16.82
N ILE A 191 -48.23 19.66 -15.60
CA ILE A 191 -48.69 20.93 -15.04
C ILE A 191 -48.29 21.02 -13.57
N GLY A 192 -47.02 21.29 -13.32
CA GLY A 192 -46.42 21.89 -12.11
C GLY A 192 -47.27 21.97 -10.82
N THR A 193 -47.83 20.86 -10.34
CA THR A 193 -48.64 20.83 -9.10
C THR A 193 -48.11 19.79 -8.11
N GLY A 194 -46.78 19.64 -8.03
CA GLY A 194 -45.99 19.56 -6.78
C GLY A 194 -46.33 18.56 -5.66
N SER A 195 -47.33 17.68 -5.76
CA SER A 195 -47.95 17.15 -4.53
C SER A 195 -47.85 15.65 -4.29
N ASN A 196 -47.49 14.80 -5.28
CA ASN A 196 -47.39 13.34 -5.04
C ASN A 196 -46.04 12.70 -5.46
N THR A 197 -45.34 13.26 -6.45
CA THR A 197 -44.05 12.73 -6.94
C THR A 197 -42.89 13.07 -6.00
N TYR A 198 -42.96 14.24 -5.36
CA TYR A 198 -41.94 14.71 -4.41
C TYR A 198 -41.96 13.97 -3.06
N LEU A 199 -43.14 13.57 -2.55
CA LEU A 199 -43.23 12.83 -1.28
C LEU A 199 -42.62 11.42 -1.37
N PHE A 200 -42.70 10.76 -2.53
CA PHE A 200 -42.13 9.43 -2.72
C PHE A 200 -40.60 9.45 -2.85
N GLU A 201 -40.02 10.41 -3.57
CA GLU A 201 -38.56 10.60 -3.64
C GLU A 201 -37.96 11.06 -2.31
N GLN A 202 -38.66 11.93 -1.58
CA GLN A 202 -38.20 12.46 -0.28
C GLN A 202 -38.23 11.39 0.83
N MET A 203 -39.09 10.37 0.73
CA MET A 203 -39.13 9.24 1.67
C MET A 203 -38.13 8.11 1.34
N PHE A 204 -37.65 7.97 0.10
CA PHE A 204 -36.93 6.76 -0.33
C PHE A 204 -35.63 6.94 -1.17
N GLY A 205 -35.27 8.16 -1.58
CA GLY A 205 -33.94 8.52 -2.14
C GLY A 205 -33.38 7.67 -3.30
N ASP A 206 -32.06 7.76 -3.54
CA ASP A 206 -31.30 7.00 -4.57
C ASP A 206 -31.32 5.47 -4.37
N THR A 207 -31.94 4.99 -3.30
CA THR A 207 -32.04 3.58 -2.93
C THR A 207 -33.02 2.76 -3.80
N LEU A 208 -33.92 3.41 -4.54
CA LEU A 208 -34.93 2.76 -5.40
C LEU A 208 -34.48 2.48 -6.84
N THR A 209 -33.35 3.01 -7.27
CA THR A 209 -32.81 2.78 -8.62
C THR A 209 -31.89 1.56 -8.67
N GLN A 210 -31.23 1.23 -7.57
CA GLN A 210 -30.31 0.10 -7.48
C GLN A 210 -31.08 -1.23 -7.40
N ILE A 211 -30.89 -2.13 -8.38
CA ILE A 211 -31.48 -3.49 -8.40
C ILE A 211 -30.56 -4.48 -7.68
N TYR A 212 -29.27 -4.41 -8.02
CA TYR A 212 -28.25 -5.29 -7.49
C TYR A 212 -26.97 -4.50 -7.25
N ARG A 213 -26.34 -4.73 -6.10
CA ARG A 213 -24.98 -4.28 -5.84
C ARG A 213 -24.21 -5.33 -5.07
N SER A 214 -22.97 -5.54 -5.49
CA SER A 214 -21.97 -6.34 -4.77
C SER A 214 -20.72 -5.50 -4.59
N THR A 215 -20.20 -5.48 -3.37
CA THR A 215 -18.93 -4.83 -3.04
C THR A 215 -18.02 -5.82 -2.34
N TYR A 216 -16.73 -5.73 -2.66
CA TYR A 216 -15.68 -6.48 -2.03
C TYR A 216 -14.52 -5.52 -1.79
N ASN A 217 -14.19 -5.30 -0.52
CA ASN A 217 -13.05 -4.51 -0.11
C ASN A 217 -12.14 -5.41 0.72
N GLU A 218 -10.88 -5.50 0.33
CA GLU A 218 -9.85 -6.20 1.08
C GLU A 218 -8.67 -5.26 1.22
N LYS A 219 -8.13 -5.16 2.43
CA LYS A 219 -6.85 -4.50 2.65
C LYS A 219 -5.99 -5.37 3.55
N GLY A 220 -4.69 -5.36 3.30
CA GLY A 220 -3.73 -5.98 4.19
C GLY A 220 -2.46 -5.16 4.27
N SER A 221 -1.75 -5.31 5.38
CA SER A 221 -0.45 -4.69 5.61
C SER A 221 0.49 -5.66 6.34
N LEU A 222 1.78 -5.43 6.15
CA LEU A 222 2.87 -6.06 6.89
C LEU A 222 3.88 -4.96 7.21
N ASP A 223 4.01 -4.67 8.50
CA ASP A 223 5.08 -3.86 9.06
C ASP A 223 6.15 -4.77 9.64
N ALA A 224 7.42 -4.51 9.32
CA ALA A 224 8.58 -5.10 9.97
C ALA A 224 9.41 -3.98 10.62
N LEU A 225 9.35 -3.88 11.94
CA LEU A 225 9.89 -2.76 12.72
C LEU A 225 11.20 -3.17 13.37
N ALA A 226 12.29 -2.46 13.07
CA ALA A 226 13.58 -2.65 13.67
C ALA A 226 13.58 -2.31 15.17
N LYS A 227 14.12 -3.24 15.95
CA LYS A 227 14.39 -3.14 17.37
C LYS A 227 15.89 -3.25 17.59
N LEU A 228 16.51 -2.12 17.86
CA LEU A 228 17.96 -2.01 18.05
C LEU A 228 18.39 -2.63 19.38
N SER A 229 19.64 -3.08 19.43
CA SER A 229 20.30 -3.35 20.72
C SER A 229 20.65 -2.04 21.42
N ASN A 230 20.59 -2.02 22.75
CA ASN A 230 20.94 -0.85 23.54
C ASN A 230 22.07 -1.20 24.52
N ILE A 231 23.20 -0.53 24.40
CA ILE A 231 24.36 -0.74 25.27
C ILE A 231 24.71 0.57 25.94
N SER A 232 24.82 0.53 27.26
CA SER A 232 25.12 1.72 28.07
C SER A 232 26.17 1.40 29.13
N ALA A 233 27.12 2.31 29.30
CA ALA A 233 28.14 2.27 30.35
C ALA A 233 28.11 3.57 31.16
N ALA A 234 28.09 3.45 32.48
CA ALA A 234 28.20 4.61 33.37
C ALA A 234 29.63 5.19 33.47
N LYS A 235 30.60 4.54 32.81
CA LYS A 235 31.95 5.04 32.54
C LYS A 235 32.28 4.80 31.06
N GLU A 236 33.23 3.92 30.75
CA GLU A 236 33.71 3.65 29.40
C GLU A 236 32.96 2.50 28.74
N LEU A 237 32.71 2.62 27.44
CA LEU A 237 32.28 1.52 26.58
C LEU A 237 33.44 1.10 25.68
N ASN A 238 33.95 -0.11 25.87
CA ASN A 238 35.11 -0.63 25.15
C ASN A 238 34.73 -1.83 24.29
N LEU A 239 34.87 -1.70 22.98
CA LEU A 239 34.60 -2.74 21.98
C LEU A 239 35.91 -3.14 21.29
N LYS A 240 36.23 -4.43 21.31
CA LYS A 240 37.41 -4.99 20.64
C LYS A 240 37.04 -6.22 19.82
N ALA A 241 37.41 -6.22 18.54
CA ALA A 241 37.17 -7.33 17.63
C ALA A 241 38.23 -7.38 16.51
N ASN A 242 38.17 -8.38 15.64
CA ASN A 242 38.73 -8.28 14.29
C ASN A 242 37.75 -7.50 13.39
N GLU A 243 36.48 -7.90 13.32
CA GLU A 243 35.46 -7.15 12.58
C GLU A 243 34.36 -6.68 13.54
N ALA A 244 33.95 -5.40 13.45
CA ALA A 244 32.89 -4.83 14.27
C ALA A 244 31.74 -4.30 13.40
N THR A 245 30.57 -4.92 13.47
CA THR A 245 29.35 -4.48 12.77
C THR A 245 28.30 -4.03 13.77
N ILE A 246 27.85 -2.78 13.65
CA ILE A 246 27.04 -2.11 14.66
C ILE A 246 25.80 -1.48 14.01
N THR A 247 24.64 -1.98 14.44
CA THR A 247 23.31 -1.48 14.13
C THR A 247 22.54 -1.30 15.45
N ALA A 248 22.95 -0.33 16.26
CA ALA A 248 22.60 -0.25 17.68
C ALA A 248 22.62 1.17 18.27
N ASN A 249 22.08 1.29 19.48
CA ASN A 249 22.27 2.46 20.34
C ASN A 249 23.37 2.17 21.35
N LEU A 250 24.45 2.94 21.32
CA LEU A 250 25.58 2.85 22.24
C LEU A 250 25.71 4.15 23.02
N SER A 251 25.91 4.06 24.33
CA SER A 251 26.08 5.24 25.18
C SER A 251 27.12 5.06 26.28
N SER A 252 27.90 6.11 26.54
CA SER A 252 28.89 6.14 27.62
C SER A 252 28.93 7.49 28.33
N LYS A 253 29.25 7.47 29.63
CA LYS A 253 29.49 8.69 30.42
C LYS A 253 30.93 9.18 30.38
N ASP A 254 31.85 8.29 30.01
CA ASP A 254 33.19 8.62 29.57
C ASP A 254 33.30 8.28 28.08
N ASP A 255 34.42 7.72 27.63
CA ASP A 255 34.67 7.43 26.22
C ASP A 255 33.93 6.19 25.70
N THR A 256 33.59 6.22 24.42
CA THR A 256 33.24 5.03 23.63
C THR A 256 34.44 4.71 22.73
N ASN A 257 35.08 3.56 22.97
CA ASN A 257 36.28 3.11 22.27
C ASN A 257 35.98 1.86 21.45
N ILE A 258 36.15 1.93 20.14
CA ILE A 258 35.97 0.79 19.22
C ILE A 258 37.31 0.54 18.53
N LYS A 259 37.86 -0.67 18.73
CA LYS A 259 39.12 -1.11 18.16
C LYS A 259 38.90 -2.39 17.36
N ALA A 260 39.07 -2.32 16.05
CA ALA A 260 38.91 -3.47 15.18
C ALA A 260 39.91 -3.45 14.01
N ASN A 261 39.92 -4.52 13.22
CA ASN A 261 40.50 -4.50 11.88
C ASN A 261 39.62 -3.61 10.99
N SER A 262 38.31 -3.90 10.88
CA SER A 262 37.35 -3.01 10.22
C SER A 262 36.14 -2.72 11.11
N ILE A 263 35.56 -1.53 10.94
CA ILE A 263 34.43 -1.02 11.73
C ILE A 263 33.33 -0.56 10.76
N GLU A 264 32.14 -1.14 10.87
CA GLU A 264 30.94 -0.72 10.13
C GLU A 264 29.84 -0.32 11.12
N ILE A 265 29.35 0.91 10.99
CA ILE A 265 28.23 1.46 11.77
C ILE A 265 27.13 1.88 10.79
N SER A 266 26.02 1.14 10.79
CA SER A 266 24.95 1.31 9.81
C SER A 266 23.58 1.52 10.47
N ASN A 267 22.66 2.15 9.76
CA ASN A 267 21.27 2.26 10.18
C ASN A 267 20.57 0.89 10.14
N ALA A 268 19.55 0.72 10.99
CA ALA A 268 18.55 -0.32 10.80
C ALA A 268 17.49 0.14 9.79
N GLU A 269 16.54 -0.73 9.48
CA GLU A 269 15.46 -0.43 8.53
C GLU A 269 14.11 -0.93 9.03
N ASN A 270 13.10 -0.06 8.95
CA ASN A 270 11.69 -0.43 9.05
C ASN A 270 11.15 -0.67 7.64
N GLU A 271 10.41 -1.76 7.45
CA GLU A 271 9.74 -2.06 6.19
C GLU A 271 8.24 -2.01 6.40
N HIS A 272 7.53 -1.46 5.42
CA HIS A 272 6.07 -1.51 5.35
C HIS A 272 5.67 -1.98 3.95
N SER A 273 4.72 -2.90 3.90
CA SER A 273 4.02 -3.23 2.67
C SER A 273 2.53 -3.25 2.92
N SER A 274 1.74 -2.75 1.98
CA SER A 274 0.29 -2.84 2.06
C SER A 274 -0.33 -3.00 0.69
N TYR A 275 -1.52 -3.60 0.69
CA TYR A 275 -2.35 -3.71 -0.50
C TYR A 275 -3.78 -3.37 -0.15
N GLU A 276 -4.48 -2.75 -1.09
CA GLU A 276 -5.90 -2.48 -1.03
C GLU A 276 -6.54 -2.91 -2.35
N ILE A 277 -7.61 -3.69 -2.26
CA ILE A 277 -8.41 -4.17 -3.39
C ILE A 277 -9.84 -3.74 -3.13
N SER A 278 -10.40 -2.94 -4.04
CA SER A 278 -11.84 -2.69 -4.08
C SER A 278 -12.42 -3.23 -5.37
N LYS A 279 -13.49 -4.02 -5.28
CA LYS A 279 -14.28 -4.48 -6.42
C LYS A 279 -15.73 -4.08 -6.18
N SER A 280 -16.37 -3.48 -7.18
CA SER A 280 -17.80 -3.21 -7.15
C SER A 280 -18.48 -3.64 -8.44
N LYS A 281 -19.71 -4.14 -8.29
CA LYS A 281 -20.60 -4.52 -9.39
C LYS A 281 -21.98 -3.99 -9.10
N GLY A 282 -22.62 -3.40 -10.10
CA GLY A 282 -23.94 -2.79 -9.95
C GLY A 282 -24.82 -2.97 -11.16
N ILE A 283 -26.12 -3.12 -10.91
CA ILE A 283 -27.18 -2.92 -11.90
C ILE A 283 -28.12 -1.88 -11.33
N ASN A 284 -28.30 -0.80 -12.07
CA ASN A 284 -29.16 0.30 -11.67
C ASN A 284 -30.18 0.61 -12.78
N LEU A 285 -31.31 1.16 -12.34
CA LEU A 285 -32.28 1.86 -13.16
C LEU A 285 -31.91 3.35 -13.17
N PRO A 286 -32.14 4.09 -14.24
CA PRO A 286 -31.86 5.53 -14.26
C PRO A 286 -32.79 6.27 -13.31
N SER A 287 -32.27 7.29 -12.61
CA SER A 287 -33.09 8.15 -11.75
C SER A 287 -33.98 9.09 -12.59
N THR A 288 -35.06 9.61 -12.00
CA THR A 288 -35.90 10.66 -12.60
C THR A 288 -35.11 11.92 -12.98
N LYS A 289 -34.07 12.27 -12.20
CA LYS A 289 -33.13 13.37 -12.49
C LYS A 289 -32.22 13.07 -13.68
N ASP A 290 -31.74 11.83 -13.80
CA ASP A 290 -30.97 11.36 -14.95
C ASP A 290 -31.81 11.40 -16.22
N LEU A 291 -33.07 10.95 -16.13
CA LEU A 291 -34.06 10.99 -17.19
C LEU A 291 -34.37 12.44 -17.62
N ALA A 292 -34.43 13.39 -16.68
CA ALA A 292 -34.64 14.81 -16.99
C ALA A 292 -33.40 15.50 -17.60
N ASN A 293 -32.19 15.14 -17.18
CA ASN A 293 -30.94 15.65 -17.76
C ASN A 293 -30.68 15.09 -19.16
N ASP A 294 -31.00 13.81 -19.40
CA ASP A 294 -30.98 13.20 -20.74
C ASP A 294 -31.98 13.87 -21.71
N GLN A 295 -33.00 14.57 -21.18
CA GLN A 295 -34.05 15.28 -21.91
C GLN A 295 -33.85 16.81 -22.02
N LYS A 296 -32.74 17.39 -21.53
CA LYS A 296 -32.50 18.83 -21.66
C LYS A 296 -32.35 19.22 -23.14
N PRO A 297 -33.16 20.16 -23.67
CA PRO A 297 -33.08 20.55 -25.07
C PRO A 297 -31.73 21.22 -25.38
N LYS A 298 -31.05 20.73 -26.43
CA LYS A 298 -29.83 21.36 -26.95
C LYS A 298 -30.12 22.78 -27.47
N PRO A 299 -29.15 23.72 -27.46
CA PRO A 299 -29.34 25.04 -28.06
C PRO A 299 -29.71 24.95 -29.55
N ILE A 300 -30.54 25.87 -30.05
CA ILE A 300 -31.10 25.91 -31.41
C ILE A 300 -30.04 25.78 -32.54
N LYS A 301 -28.77 26.12 -32.28
CA LYS A 301 -27.68 25.99 -33.26
C LYS A 301 -27.20 24.54 -33.50
N GLU A 302 -27.47 23.60 -32.59
CA GLU A 302 -27.07 22.18 -32.71
C GLU A 302 -28.17 21.29 -33.33
N PHE A 303 -29.38 21.82 -33.53
CA PHE A 303 -30.54 21.09 -34.09
C PHE A 303 -30.38 20.63 -35.54
N LYS A 304 -29.35 21.11 -36.27
CA LYS A 304 -29.14 20.76 -37.68
C LYS A 304 -28.53 19.36 -37.90
N TYR A 305 -28.06 18.66 -36.86
CA TYR A 305 -27.32 17.40 -37.03
C TYR A 305 -27.70 16.24 -36.08
N ASP A 306 -28.49 16.46 -35.01
CA ASP A 306 -28.95 15.39 -34.10
C ASP A 306 -30.32 15.73 -33.47
N THR A 307 -31.40 15.12 -33.98
CA THR A 307 -32.80 15.39 -33.60
C THR A 307 -33.41 14.34 -32.66
N SER A 308 -32.56 13.51 -32.03
CA SER A 308 -33.00 12.35 -31.26
C SER A 308 -32.98 12.59 -29.73
N THR A 309 -34.06 12.22 -29.04
CA THR A 309 -34.10 12.15 -27.57
C THR A 309 -33.77 10.74 -27.11
N LYS A 310 -32.84 10.60 -26.14
CA LYS A 310 -32.38 9.32 -25.59
C LYS A 310 -32.91 9.16 -24.18
N THR A 311 -33.61 8.06 -23.91
CA THR A 311 -34.11 7.71 -22.58
C THR A 311 -33.39 6.45 -22.12
N ARG A 312 -32.50 6.55 -21.13
CA ARG A 312 -31.86 5.38 -20.52
C ARG A 312 -32.92 4.48 -19.87
N VAL A 313 -32.68 3.17 -19.86
CA VAL A 313 -33.60 2.18 -19.23
C VAL A 313 -32.91 1.24 -18.25
N ALA A 314 -31.60 1.02 -18.40
CA ALA A 314 -30.80 0.22 -17.47
C ALA A 314 -29.31 0.54 -17.63
N ASP A 315 -28.60 0.53 -16.50
CA ASP A 315 -27.15 0.71 -16.43
C ASP A 315 -26.50 -0.47 -15.70
N ALA A 316 -25.37 -0.95 -16.21
CA ALA A 316 -24.52 -1.94 -15.58
C ALA A 316 -23.11 -1.37 -15.36
N GLU A 317 -22.55 -1.60 -14.18
CA GLU A 317 -21.26 -1.03 -13.77
C GLU A 317 -20.36 -2.11 -13.15
N TYR A 318 -19.09 -2.07 -13.52
CA TYR A 318 -18.01 -2.84 -12.92
C TYR A 318 -16.83 -1.90 -12.63
N GLU A 319 -16.25 -2.04 -11.44
CA GLU A 319 -15.04 -1.33 -11.06
C GLU A 319 -14.15 -2.26 -10.23
N LYS A 320 -12.85 -2.28 -10.53
CA LYS A 320 -11.80 -2.89 -9.71
C LYS A 320 -10.66 -1.89 -9.56
N SER A 321 -10.38 -1.51 -8.32
CA SER A 321 -9.22 -0.71 -7.95
C SER A 321 -8.26 -1.57 -7.12
N THR A 322 -6.96 -1.47 -7.42
CA THR A 322 -5.88 -2.05 -6.61
C THR A 322 -4.85 -0.98 -6.31
N THR A 323 -4.41 -0.91 -5.06
CA THR A 323 -3.29 -0.06 -4.64
C THR A 323 -2.32 -0.94 -3.86
N ASP A 324 -1.06 -0.98 -4.28
CA ASP A 324 0.02 -1.67 -3.60
C ASP A 324 1.04 -0.61 -3.17
N VAL A 325 1.52 -0.70 -1.94
CA VAL A 325 2.54 0.19 -1.38
C VAL A 325 3.66 -0.67 -0.78
N ALA A 326 4.90 -0.31 -1.06
CA ALA A 326 6.07 -0.84 -0.36
C ALA A 326 6.95 0.34 0.05
N SER A 327 7.47 0.35 1.27
CA SER A 327 8.38 1.41 1.71
C SER A 327 9.40 0.89 2.71
N THR A 328 10.62 1.39 2.61
CA THR A 328 11.69 1.17 3.58
C THR A 328 12.06 2.49 4.23
N LYS A 329 12.22 2.52 5.55
CA LYS A 329 12.65 3.69 6.32
C LYS A 329 13.87 3.39 7.16
N ALA A 330 14.92 4.17 6.99
CA ALA A 330 16.14 4.07 7.76
C ALA A 330 15.91 4.51 9.23
N ILE A 331 16.47 3.75 10.16
CA ILE A 331 16.49 4.05 11.59
C ILE A 331 17.96 4.13 12.02
N SER A 332 18.45 5.33 12.30
CA SER A 332 19.86 5.56 12.61
C SER A 332 20.35 4.76 13.82
N SER A 333 21.58 4.24 13.72
CA SER A 333 22.37 3.86 14.90
C SER A 333 22.85 5.12 15.62
N ASN A 334 22.85 5.10 16.95
CA ASN A 334 23.19 6.27 17.76
C ASN A 334 24.34 5.93 18.71
N LEU A 335 25.48 6.58 18.53
CA LEU A 335 26.63 6.50 19.44
C LEU A 335 26.73 7.83 20.18
N VAL A 336 26.56 7.81 21.51
CA VAL A 336 26.56 9.01 22.34
C VAL A 336 27.57 8.87 23.47
N SER A 337 28.56 9.76 23.52
CA SER A 337 29.54 9.82 24.60
C SER A 337 29.57 11.20 25.25
N ASP A 338 29.63 11.22 26.58
CA ASP A 338 29.84 12.46 27.35
C ASP A 338 31.31 12.95 27.32
N LYS A 339 32.23 12.18 26.71
CA LYS A 339 33.61 12.58 26.38
C LYS A 339 33.87 12.32 24.90
N ASN A 340 34.65 11.29 24.56
CA ASN A 340 35.13 11.02 23.20
C ASN A 340 34.50 9.77 22.58
N ILE A 341 34.34 9.79 21.25
CA ILE A 341 34.10 8.59 20.44
C ILE A 341 35.37 8.31 19.63
N ASN A 342 35.98 7.16 19.87
CA ASN A 342 37.25 6.76 19.26
C ASN A 342 37.05 5.50 18.41
N LEU A 343 37.04 5.64 17.09
CA LEU A 343 37.02 4.53 16.13
C LEU A 343 38.43 4.32 15.59
N ASN A 344 39.07 3.22 15.98
CA ASN A 344 40.42 2.87 15.54
C ASN A 344 40.38 1.55 14.77
N ALA A 345 40.52 1.64 13.45
CA ALA A 345 40.58 0.50 12.54
C ALA A 345 42.00 0.30 12.00
N ASN A 346 42.39 -0.95 11.73
CA ASN A 346 43.58 -1.18 10.90
C ASN A 346 43.25 -0.99 9.41
N GLU A 347 42.08 -1.45 8.99
CA GLU A 347 41.49 -1.33 7.66
C GLU A 347 40.34 -0.31 7.71
N GLU A 348 39.14 -0.64 7.23
CA GLU A 348 38.09 0.32 6.89
C GLU A 348 37.27 0.82 8.09
N ILE A 349 36.82 2.09 8.02
CA ILE A 349 35.75 2.63 8.87
C ILE A 349 34.61 3.11 7.97
N GLY A 350 33.45 2.43 8.04
CA GLY A 350 32.22 2.84 7.37
C GLY A 350 31.16 3.32 8.36
N ILE A 351 30.53 4.45 8.03
CA ILE A 351 29.43 5.05 8.80
C ILE A 351 28.30 5.40 7.83
N THR A 352 27.17 4.70 7.94
CA THR A 352 26.02 4.87 7.04
C THR A 352 24.75 5.22 7.82
N GLY A 353 24.10 6.32 7.45
CA GLY A 353 22.83 6.79 8.05
C GLY A 353 22.81 6.90 9.57
N SER A 354 23.94 7.18 10.21
CA SER A 354 24.14 7.03 11.67
C SER A 354 24.52 8.33 12.37
N ASN A 355 24.27 8.40 13.68
CA ASN A 355 24.55 9.56 14.52
C ASN A 355 25.67 9.27 15.51
N LEU A 356 26.75 10.05 15.46
CA LEU A 356 27.85 10.03 16.43
C LEU A 356 27.89 11.38 17.14
N ILE A 357 27.70 11.38 18.46
CA ILE A 357 27.61 12.59 19.28
C ILE A 357 28.59 12.46 20.45
N ALA A 358 29.61 13.30 20.45
CA ALA A 358 30.59 13.41 21.53
C ALA A 358 30.53 14.83 22.13
N LYS A 359 30.83 14.99 23.43
CA LYS A 359 31.00 16.34 24.00
C LYS A 359 32.41 16.88 23.80
N GLU A 360 33.39 15.99 23.74
CA GLU A 360 34.79 16.30 23.44
C GLU A 360 35.06 15.93 21.98
N ASP A 361 35.73 14.81 21.69
CA ASP A 361 36.23 14.53 20.35
C ASP A 361 35.55 13.33 19.69
N ILE A 362 35.38 13.40 18.36
CA ILE A 362 35.17 12.23 17.51
C ILE A 362 36.47 11.99 16.75
N ASN A 363 37.10 10.83 16.97
CA ASN A 363 38.34 10.42 16.33
C ASN A 363 38.09 9.20 15.45
N LEU A 364 38.21 9.38 14.13
CA LEU A 364 38.14 8.31 13.12
C LEU A 364 39.54 8.06 12.58
N ILE A 365 40.14 6.92 12.91
CA ILE A 365 41.53 6.60 12.55
C ILE A 365 41.57 5.23 11.88
N SER A 366 41.83 5.21 10.56
CA SER A 366 42.18 4.02 9.80
C SER A 366 43.68 4.00 9.50
N LYS A 367 44.33 2.84 9.66
CA LYS A 367 45.78 2.73 9.39
C LYS A 367 46.11 2.42 7.94
N ASN A 368 45.28 1.64 7.25
CA ASN A 368 45.62 1.04 5.96
C ASN A 368 44.48 1.07 4.93
N ALA A 369 43.29 1.61 5.24
CA ALA A 369 42.17 1.65 4.29
C ALA A 369 41.34 2.93 4.40
N ASN A 370 40.16 2.94 3.77
CA ASN A 370 39.33 4.14 3.61
C ASN A 370 38.51 4.46 4.87
N ILE A 371 38.04 5.71 4.92
CA ILE A 371 37.01 6.15 5.86
C ILE A 371 35.83 6.71 5.07
N ASP A 372 34.67 6.05 5.16
CA ASP A 372 33.47 6.41 4.42
C ASP A 372 32.34 6.85 5.37
N ILE A 373 31.80 8.04 5.14
CA ILE A 373 30.70 8.64 5.90
C ILE A 373 29.56 8.93 4.92
N LEU A 374 28.56 8.06 4.90
CA LEU A 374 27.55 7.99 3.85
C LEU A 374 26.14 8.24 4.40
N ASN A 375 25.28 8.78 3.55
CA ASN A 375 23.85 8.84 3.82
C ASN A 375 23.22 7.45 3.70
N SER A 376 22.10 7.23 4.39
CA SER A 376 21.16 6.15 4.08
C SER A 376 20.01 6.68 3.21
N THR A 377 19.06 5.81 2.85
CA THR A 377 17.92 6.18 2.00
C THR A 377 16.63 5.54 2.49
N ASP A 378 15.56 6.33 2.50
CA ASP A 378 14.18 5.86 2.56
C ASP A 378 13.66 5.64 1.13
N THR A 379 12.81 4.64 0.94
CA THR A 379 12.16 4.35 -0.34
C THR A 379 10.65 4.24 -0.16
N THR A 380 9.87 4.66 -1.15
CA THR A 380 8.42 4.44 -1.21
C THR A 380 7.99 4.16 -2.64
N ASP A 381 7.47 2.97 -2.87
CA ASP A 381 6.89 2.49 -4.12
C ASP A 381 5.38 2.41 -4.00
N ILE A 382 4.66 2.98 -4.96
CA ILE A 382 3.20 2.92 -5.03
C ILE A 382 2.81 2.46 -6.43
N SER A 383 1.98 1.43 -6.50
CA SER A 383 1.39 0.92 -7.74
C SER A 383 -0.13 0.96 -7.62
N LYS A 384 -0.79 1.67 -8.53
CA LYS A 384 -2.25 1.79 -8.59
C LYS A 384 -2.75 1.26 -9.92
N THR A 385 -3.80 0.46 -9.89
CA THR A 385 -4.52 0.03 -11.10
C THR A 385 -6.01 0.21 -10.91
N LEU A 386 -6.66 0.87 -11.87
CA LEU A 386 -8.11 0.96 -11.96
C LEU A 386 -8.58 0.27 -13.24
N LYS A 387 -9.60 -0.57 -13.13
CA LYS A 387 -10.33 -1.14 -14.24
C LYS A 387 -11.81 -0.80 -14.06
N GLN A 388 -12.39 -0.11 -15.03
CA GLN A 388 -13.79 0.29 -15.06
C GLN A 388 -14.45 -0.21 -16.34
N ALA A 389 -15.69 -0.67 -16.22
CA ALA A 389 -16.55 -0.93 -17.36
C ALA A 389 -17.98 -0.48 -17.03
N LYS A 390 -18.60 0.23 -17.98
CA LYS A 390 -19.98 0.69 -17.89
C LYS A 390 -20.72 0.31 -19.16
N ALA A 391 -21.95 -0.19 -19.02
CA ALA A 391 -22.85 -0.46 -20.13
C ALA A 391 -24.21 0.18 -19.85
N ALA A 392 -24.81 0.81 -20.86
CA ALA A 392 -26.12 1.44 -20.75
C ALA A 392 -27.01 1.03 -21.93
N LEU A 393 -28.27 0.72 -21.63
CA LEU A 393 -29.32 0.46 -22.59
C LEU A 393 -30.28 1.65 -22.63
N SER A 394 -30.73 2.05 -23.81
CA SER A 394 -31.62 3.19 -23.99
C SER A 394 -32.64 2.98 -25.11
N ILE A 395 -33.78 3.65 -24.96
CA ILE A 395 -34.79 3.80 -26.00
C ILE A 395 -34.62 5.21 -26.58
N THR A 396 -34.66 5.35 -27.90
CA THR A 396 -34.52 6.66 -28.56
C THR A 396 -35.78 6.99 -29.33
N ALA A 397 -36.23 8.25 -29.25
CA ALA A 397 -37.29 8.80 -30.07
C ALA A 397 -36.71 9.91 -30.96
N GLN A 398 -36.96 9.85 -32.26
CA GLN A 398 -36.47 10.84 -33.23
C GLN A 398 -37.66 11.42 -33.99
N ASN A 399 -37.69 12.74 -34.18
CA ASN A 399 -38.77 13.42 -34.88
C ASN A 399 -38.50 13.40 -36.40
N GLU A 400 -39.36 12.72 -37.15
CA GLU A 400 -39.36 12.69 -38.62
C GLU A 400 -40.81 12.69 -39.14
N TYR A 401 -41.08 13.45 -40.20
CA TYR A 401 -42.37 13.46 -40.89
C TYR A 401 -42.61 12.12 -41.60
N VAL A 402 -43.77 11.48 -41.35
CA VAL A 402 -44.62 10.61 -42.23
C VAL A 402 -45.40 9.53 -41.43
N GLU A 403 -46.51 9.08 -42.02
CA GLU A 403 -47.71 8.31 -41.57
C GLU A 403 -47.59 7.10 -40.62
N VAL A 404 -48.72 6.84 -39.93
CA VAL A 404 -48.94 6.01 -38.72
C VAL A 404 -49.23 4.53 -39.02
N ALA A 405 -48.77 3.63 -38.12
CA ALA A 405 -49.28 2.26 -37.92
C ALA A 405 -49.60 2.00 -36.42
N PRO A 406 -50.59 1.14 -36.05
CA PRO A 406 -51.20 1.12 -34.71
C PRO A 406 -50.48 0.25 -33.63
N ALA A 407 -50.76 0.59 -32.37
CA ALA A 407 -50.12 0.13 -31.12
C ALA A 407 -50.20 -1.37 -30.76
N SER A 408 -50.78 -2.20 -31.63
CA SER A 408 -50.86 -3.67 -31.47
C SER A 408 -49.49 -4.37 -31.65
N LEU A 409 -48.55 -3.74 -32.36
CA LEU A 409 -47.21 -4.30 -32.60
C LEU A 409 -46.29 -4.26 -31.36
N ALA A 410 -46.42 -3.25 -30.50
CA ALA A 410 -45.50 -3.01 -29.39
C ALA A 410 -45.60 -4.04 -28.25
N LEU A 411 -46.79 -4.63 -28.04
CA LEU A 411 -47.01 -5.73 -27.09
C LEU A 411 -46.48 -7.06 -27.63
N ILE A 412 -46.64 -7.31 -28.94
CA ILE A 412 -46.11 -8.49 -29.64
C ILE A 412 -44.58 -8.49 -29.61
N GLU A 413 -43.95 -7.32 -29.73
CA GLU A 413 -42.50 -7.15 -29.66
C GLU A 413 -41.95 -7.34 -28.24
N ALA A 414 -42.68 -6.90 -27.21
CA ALA A 414 -42.31 -7.14 -25.81
C ALA A 414 -42.38 -8.63 -25.43
N ILE A 415 -43.39 -9.35 -25.93
CA ILE A 415 -43.51 -10.81 -25.78
C ILE A 415 -42.39 -11.54 -26.55
N LYS A 416 -42.00 -11.03 -27.74
CA LYS A 416 -40.82 -11.51 -28.48
C LYS A 416 -39.52 -11.25 -27.72
N GLN A 417 -39.35 -10.09 -27.08
CA GLN A 417 -38.19 -9.79 -26.25
C GLN A 417 -38.13 -10.64 -24.98
N LEU A 418 -39.25 -10.92 -24.31
CA LEU A 418 -39.30 -11.86 -23.19
C LEU A 418 -38.90 -13.29 -23.62
N LYS A 419 -39.33 -13.72 -24.81
CA LYS A 419 -38.88 -14.99 -25.42
C LYS A 419 -37.39 -14.96 -25.81
N LYS A 420 -36.89 -13.82 -26.28
CA LYS A 420 -35.47 -13.63 -26.64
C LYS A 420 -34.56 -13.63 -25.41
N VAL A 421 -34.92 -12.96 -24.32
CA VAL A 421 -34.18 -12.94 -23.05
C VAL A 421 -34.17 -14.33 -22.39
N LYS A 422 -35.26 -15.10 -22.49
CA LYS A 422 -35.26 -16.52 -22.09
C LYS A 422 -34.30 -17.36 -22.96
N LYS A 423 -34.26 -17.12 -24.27
CA LYS A 423 -33.33 -17.79 -25.21
C LYS A 423 -31.87 -17.36 -25.01
N GLU A 424 -31.63 -16.11 -24.60
CA GLU A 424 -30.32 -15.57 -24.24
C GLU A 424 -29.83 -16.10 -22.88
N TYR A 425 -30.71 -16.42 -21.93
CA TYR A 425 -30.36 -17.16 -20.71
C TYR A 425 -29.93 -18.61 -21.01
N ASP A 426 -30.60 -19.27 -21.95
CA ASP A 426 -30.19 -20.60 -22.41
C ASP A 426 -28.88 -20.55 -23.22
N SER A 427 -28.67 -19.49 -24.02
CA SER A 427 -27.39 -19.26 -24.72
C SER A 427 -26.25 -18.92 -23.76
N TYR A 428 -26.52 -18.17 -22.68
CA TYR A 428 -25.57 -17.91 -21.59
C TYR A 428 -25.11 -19.20 -20.90
N LYS A 429 -26.01 -20.15 -20.64
CA LYS A 429 -25.64 -21.47 -20.11
C LYS A 429 -24.69 -22.19 -21.07
N HIS A 430 -24.97 -22.13 -22.38
CA HIS A 430 -24.10 -22.71 -23.40
C HIS A 430 -22.75 -21.98 -23.52
N THR A 431 -22.70 -20.65 -23.47
CA THR A 431 -21.45 -19.88 -23.49
C THR A 431 -20.60 -20.11 -22.24
N ARG A 432 -21.22 -20.27 -21.05
CA ARG A 432 -20.51 -20.69 -19.83
C ARG A 432 -19.85 -22.06 -20.01
N ASP A 433 -20.54 -22.98 -20.65
CA ASP A 433 -20.04 -24.33 -20.87
C ASP A 433 -18.94 -24.34 -21.97
N ASP A 434 -19.06 -23.53 -23.02
CA ASP A 434 -18.00 -23.26 -24.00
C ASP A 434 -16.75 -22.61 -23.37
N LEU A 435 -16.93 -21.68 -22.42
CA LEU A 435 -15.83 -21.03 -21.70
C LEU A 435 -15.13 -22.01 -20.73
N LYS A 436 -15.84 -23.00 -20.19
CA LYS A 436 -15.24 -24.12 -19.43
C LYS A 436 -14.38 -25.00 -20.32
N ASP A 437 -14.85 -25.29 -21.53
CA ASP A 437 -14.13 -26.12 -22.48
C ASP A 437 -12.88 -25.40 -23.02
N LYS A 438 -12.96 -24.09 -23.30
CA LYS A 438 -11.78 -23.27 -23.64
C LYS A 438 -10.78 -23.11 -22.50
N LEU A 439 -11.23 -23.01 -21.24
CA LEU A 439 -10.34 -23.03 -20.08
C LEU A 439 -9.63 -24.38 -19.94
N HIS A 440 -10.28 -25.48 -20.33
CA HIS A 440 -9.68 -26.81 -20.35
C HIS A 440 -8.62 -26.92 -21.47
N GLU A 441 -8.88 -26.38 -22.65
CA GLU A 441 -7.93 -26.31 -23.76
C GLU A 441 -6.72 -25.42 -23.44
N LEU A 442 -6.92 -24.22 -22.86
CA LEU A 442 -5.86 -23.32 -22.43
C LEU A 442 -4.96 -23.96 -21.34
N LYS A 443 -5.54 -24.72 -20.40
CA LYS A 443 -4.79 -25.48 -19.39
C LYS A 443 -3.95 -26.61 -20.01
N GLN A 444 -4.42 -27.23 -21.09
CA GLN A 444 -3.66 -28.24 -21.83
C GLN A 444 -2.55 -27.60 -22.68
N ALA A 445 -2.84 -26.47 -23.35
CA ALA A 445 -1.89 -25.72 -24.16
C ALA A 445 -0.75 -25.07 -23.34
N TYR A 446 -1.04 -24.68 -22.10
CA TYR A 446 -0.04 -24.23 -21.12
C TYR A 446 0.84 -25.40 -20.64
N LYS A 447 0.24 -26.57 -20.35
CA LYS A 447 1.01 -27.80 -20.01
C LYS A 447 1.94 -28.25 -21.14
N SER A 448 1.60 -27.96 -22.40
CA SER A 448 2.43 -28.26 -23.58
C SER A 448 3.42 -27.15 -23.96
N LYS A 449 3.57 -26.09 -23.14
CA LYS A 449 4.51 -24.95 -23.34
C LYS A 449 4.40 -24.24 -24.70
N THR A 450 3.18 -24.05 -25.17
CA THR A 450 2.92 -23.41 -26.46
C THR A 450 3.28 -21.90 -26.39
N PRO A 451 4.11 -21.35 -27.30
CA PRO A 451 4.53 -19.94 -27.25
C PRO A 451 3.35 -18.96 -27.37
N GLY A 452 3.28 -17.96 -26.49
CA GLY A 452 2.26 -16.89 -26.52
C GLY A 452 1.03 -17.10 -25.61
N ILE A 453 1.00 -18.16 -24.80
CA ILE A 453 -0.03 -18.40 -23.77
C ILE A 453 0.68 -18.31 -22.40
N ASP A 454 0.34 -17.30 -21.60
CA ASP A 454 0.94 -17.08 -20.28
C ASP A 454 -0.03 -17.42 -19.14
N GLY A 455 0.49 -17.64 -17.93
CA GLY A 455 -0.31 -18.03 -16.77
C GLY A 455 -1.42 -17.03 -16.41
N SER A 456 -1.21 -15.74 -16.72
CA SER A 456 -2.19 -14.67 -16.48
C SER A 456 -3.46 -14.79 -17.33
N ASP A 457 -3.38 -15.39 -18.53
CA ASP A 457 -4.54 -15.56 -19.42
C ASP A 457 -5.51 -16.63 -18.88
N ILE A 458 -4.96 -17.63 -18.16
CA ILE A 458 -5.73 -18.66 -17.44
C ILE A 458 -6.36 -18.07 -16.18
N GLU A 459 -5.63 -17.21 -15.46
CA GLU A 459 -6.12 -16.52 -14.26
C GLU A 459 -7.24 -15.53 -14.60
N ASP A 460 -7.10 -14.72 -15.65
CA ASP A 460 -8.13 -13.80 -16.14
C ASP A 460 -9.39 -14.56 -16.60
N LEU A 461 -9.25 -15.68 -17.33
CA LEU A 461 -10.38 -16.51 -17.75
C LEU A 461 -11.02 -17.28 -16.58
N SER A 462 -10.25 -17.67 -15.57
CA SER A 462 -10.73 -18.32 -14.35
C SER A 462 -11.48 -17.33 -13.45
N ASP A 463 -10.99 -16.10 -13.30
CA ASP A 463 -11.67 -14.99 -12.61
C ASP A 463 -12.98 -14.62 -13.34
N ILE A 464 -13.00 -14.67 -14.67
CA ILE A 464 -14.23 -14.51 -15.47
C ILE A 464 -15.18 -15.68 -15.20
N LEU A 465 -14.71 -16.93 -15.19
CA LEU A 465 -15.55 -18.11 -14.98
C LEU A 465 -16.13 -18.20 -13.56
N GLU A 466 -15.38 -17.75 -12.55
CA GLU A 466 -15.84 -17.65 -11.16
C GLU A 466 -16.88 -16.52 -11.00
N ASN A 467 -16.71 -15.42 -11.74
CA ASN A 467 -17.69 -14.33 -11.83
C ASN A 467 -18.97 -14.72 -12.59
N VAL A 468 -18.85 -15.54 -13.64
CA VAL A 468 -19.98 -16.06 -14.42
C VAL A 468 -20.87 -16.97 -13.56
N ASN A 469 -20.35 -17.69 -12.56
CA ASN A 469 -21.22 -18.46 -11.66
C ASN A 469 -22.12 -17.59 -10.76
N ASP A 470 -21.71 -16.36 -10.44
CA ASP A 470 -22.53 -15.39 -9.68
C ASP A 470 -23.57 -14.65 -10.58
N GLU A 471 -23.42 -14.71 -11.92
CA GLU A 471 -24.26 -14.03 -12.93
C GLU A 471 -25.61 -14.73 -13.19
N GLU A 472 -25.87 -15.93 -12.66
CA GLU A 472 -27.20 -16.56 -12.75
C GLU A 472 -28.29 -15.66 -12.13
N ARG A 473 -27.92 -14.84 -11.14
CA ARG A 473 -28.80 -13.84 -10.52
C ARG A 473 -29.07 -12.64 -11.44
N TYR A 474 -28.11 -12.26 -12.29
CA TYR A 474 -28.24 -11.19 -13.30
C TYR A 474 -29.27 -11.57 -14.39
N TYR A 475 -29.20 -12.80 -14.89
CA TYR A 475 -30.18 -13.28 -15.88
C TYR A 475 -31.59 -13.46 -15.28
N LYS A 476 -31.70 -13.91 -14.01
CA LYS A 476 -33.00 -13.97 -13.30
C LYS A 476 -33.61 -12.58 -13.10
N ALA A 477 -32.81 -11.57 -12.81
CA ALA A 477 -33.25 -10.18 -12.69
C ALA A 477 -33.71 -9.61 -14.05
N ASN A 478 -32.98 -9.88 -15.15
CA ASN A 478 -33.36 -9.46 -16.50
C ASN A 478 -34.63 -10.14 -17.03
N ILE A 479 -34.88 -11.41 -16.68
CA ILE A 479 -36.14 -12.09 -16.98
C ILE A 479 -37.31 -11.43 -16.23
N ALA A 480 -37.11 -11.08 -14.95
CA ALA A 480 -38.12 -10.40 -14.15
C ALA A 480 -38.40 -8.96 -14.67
N LEU A 481 -37.37 -8.25 -15.12
CA LEU A 481 -37.48 -6.94 -15.76
C LEU A 481 -38.20 -7.01 -17.12
N ALA A 482 -37.93 -8.04 -17.91
CA ALA A 482 -38.64 -8.28 -19.17
C ALA A 482 -40.12 -8.66 -18.94
N MET A 483 -40.45 -9.34 -17.84
CA MET A 483 -41.85 -9.58 -17.43
C MET A 483 -42.55 -8.29 -17.01
N ALA A 484 -41.90 -7.45 -16.20
CA ALA A 484 -42.43 -6.13 -15.82
C ALA A 484 -42.64 -5.20 -17.03
N ASN A 485 -41.78 -5.28 -18.05
CA ASN A 485 -41.91 -4.52 -19.31
C ASN A 485 -43.13 -4.97 -20.15
N VAL A 486 -43.49 -6.26 -20.10
CA VAL A 486 -44.72 -6.79 -20.75
C VAL A 486 -45.96 -6.31 -20.00
N GLU A 487 -45.96 -6.31 -18.66
CA GLU A 487 -47.06 -5.78 -17.83
C GLU A 487 -47.23 -4.25 -18.01
N ALA A 488 -46.14 -3.48 -17.99
CA ALA A 488 -46.18 -2.03 -18.18
C ALA A 488 -46.74 -1.63 -19.56
N LYS A 489 -46.38 -2.37 -20.62
CA LYS A 489 -46.94 -2.15 -21.97
C LYS A 489 -48.39 -2.63 -22.10
N SER A 490 -48.83 -3.59 -21.30
CA SER A 490 -50.25 -3.97 -21.21
C SER A 490 -51.10 -2.87 -20.55
N LEU A 491 -50.56 -2.17 -19.54
CA LEU A 491 -51.20 -1.02 -18.88
C LEU A 491 -51.21 0.24 -19.76
N ALA A 492 -50.16 0.48 -20.56
CA ALA A 492 -50.09 1.59 -21.52
C ALA A 492 -51.13 1.48 -22.66
N LEU A 493 -51.50 0.26 -23.05
CA LEU A 493 -52.58 0.02 -24.03
C LEU A 493 -53.96 0.40 -23.46
N ILE A 494 -54.20 0.15 -22.17
CA ILE A 494 -55.43 0.56 -21.46
C ILE A 494 -55.51 2.09 -21.32
N ALA A 495 -54.37 2.76 -21.13
CA ALA A 495 -54.29 4.22 -21.07
C ALA A 495 -54.49 4.92 -22.44
N GLN A 496 -54.02 4.33 -23.55
CA GLN A 496 -54.27 4.87 -24.91
C GLN A 496 -55.75 4.84 -25.31
N VAL A 497 -56.49 3.83 -24.85
CA VAL A 497 -57.95 3.74 -25.09
C VAL A 497 -58.72 4.81 -24.29
N ALA A 498 -58.20 5.24 -23.14
CA ALA A 498 -58.80 6.33 -22.35
C ALA A 498 -58.47 7.74 -22.89
N ALA A 499 -57.30 7.93 -23.53
CA ALA A 499 -56.88 9.21 -24.11
C ALA A 499 -57.53 9.50 -25.49
N ALA A 500 -57.87 8.46 -26.26
CA ALA A 500 -58.58 8.60 -27.53
C ALA A 500 -60.02 9.15 -27.38
N ALA A 501 -60.59 9.14 -26.17
CA ALA A 501 -61.94 9.65 -25.90
C ALA A 501 -62.03 11.19 -25.71
N LYS A 502 -60.90 11.93 -25.71
CA LYS A 502 -60.90 13.39 -25.44
C LYS A 502 -60.33 14.29 -26.54
N ALA A 503 -59.80 13.75 -27.65
CA ALA A 503 -59.15 14.56 -28.68
C ALA A 503 -59.77 14.33 -30.07
N ALA A 504 -61.02 14.79 -30.24
CA ALA A 504 -61.64 14.96 -31.54
C ALA A 504 -61.73 16.47 -31.84
N SER A 505 -60.64 17.07 -32.31
CA SER A 505 -60.62 18.23 -33.24
C SER A 505 -59.21 18.84 -33.39
N ASN A 506 -58.78 18.92 -34.65
CA ASN A 506 -57.82 19.86 -35.27
C ASN A 506 -56.34 19.42 -35.39
N TRP A 507 -55.90 19.45 -36.66
CA TRP A 507 -54.71 18.83 -37.26
C TRP A 507 -53.37 19.52 -36.90
N TYR A 508 -52.32 18.71 -36.66
CA TYR A 508 -50.88 18.88 -36.95
C TYR A 508 -50.18 17.71 -36.23
N THR A 509 -49.87 16.62 -36.93
CA THR A 509 -49.31 15.40 -36.33
C THR A 509 -47.78 15.35 -36.53
N PHE A 510 -47.01 15.34 -35.44
CA PHE A 510 -45.57 15.06 -35.43
C PHE A 510 -45.33 13.55 -35.60
N GLY A 511 -44.48 13.13 -36.54
CA GLY A 511 -44.06 11.73 -36.66
C GLY A 511 -42.86 11.45 -35.76
N PHE A 512 -42.92 10.35 -34.99
CA PHE A 512 -41.83 9.91 -34.12
C PHE A 512 -41.38 8.50 -34.52
N SER A 513 -40.10 8.30 -34.80
CA SER A 513 -39.50 6.98 -34.93
C SER A 513 -38.98 6.48 -33.58
N VAL A 514 -39.23 5.20 -33.28
CA VAL A 514 -38.74 4.53 -32.06
C VAL A 514 -37.57 3.63 -32.44
N GLY A 515 -36.46 3.78 -31.70
CA GLY A 515 -35.25 3.00 -31.88
C GLY A 515 -34.66 2.51 -30.56
N VAL A 516 -33.69 1.59 -30.65
CA VAL A 516 -32.90 1.11 -29.52
C VAL A 516 -31.46 1.57 -29.65
N ALA A 517 -30.86 1.95 -28.52
CA ALA A 517 -29.46 2.32 -28.44
C ALA A 517 -28.76 1.57 -27.31
N ALA A 518 -27.54 1.13 -27.57
CA ALA A 518 -26.66 0.54 -26.58
C ALA A 518 -25.32 1.29 -26.58
N SER A 519 -24.77 1.50 -25.40
CA SER A 519 -23.43 2.07 -25.24
C SER A 519 -22.62 1.27 -24.23
N VAL A 520 -21.34 1.05 -24.54
CA VAL A 520 -20.37 0.38 -23.68
C VAL A 520 -19.11 1.25 -23.58
N ASN A 521 -18.60 1.41 -22.37
CA ASN A 521 -17.37 2.15 -22.11
C ASN A 521 -16.49 1.31 -21.18
N GLY A 522 -15.22 1.18 -21.53
CA GLY A 522 -14.18 0.55 -20.74
C GLY A 522 -13.05 1.55 -20.49
N HIS A 523 -12.53 1.58 -19.28
CA HIS A 523 -11.41 2.42 -18.88
C HIS A 523 -10.45 1.60 -18.02
N LYS A 524 -9.15 1.68 -18.32
CA LYS A 524 -8.08 1.08 -17.53
C LYS A 524 -7.01 2.13 -17.29
N SER A 525 -6.70 2.39 -16.04
CA SER A 525 -5.55 3.21 -15.65
C SER A 525 -4.55 2.37 -14.86
N LYS A 526 -3.26 2.62 -15.07
CA LYS A 526 -2.17 2.12 -14.25
C LYS A 526 -1.24 3.28 -13.94
N SER A 527 -0.91 3.47 -12.68
CA SER A 527 0.01 4.49 -12.21
C SER A 527 1.04 3.86 -11.29
N ASN A 528 2.30 4.21 -11.47
CA ASN A 528 3.41 3.75 -10.66
C ASN A 528 4.22 4.97 -10.24
N SER A 529 4.56 5.05 -8.96
CA SER A 529 5.49 6.06 -8.45
C SER A 529 6.54 5.45 -7.55
N ASN A 530 7.78 5.93 -7.67
CA ASN A 530 8.89 5.58 -6.80
C ASN A 530 9.50 6.88 -6.24
N GLU A 531 9.68 6.91 -4.93
CA GLU A 531 10.33 8.00 -4.21
C GLU A 531 11.53 7.45 -3.44
N VAL A 532 12.66 8.16 -3.51
CA VAL A 532 13.86 7.91 -2.72
C VAL A 532 14.23 9.20 -1.99
N VAL A 533 14.40 9.13 -0.67
CA VAL A 533 14.81 10.26 0.16
C VAL A 533 16.08 9.89 0.92
N SER A 534 17.10 10.72 0.82
CA SER A 534 18.36 10.52 1.53
C SER A 534 18.27 10.98 2.99
N ASN A 535 18.83 10.19 3.90
CA ASN A 535 19.01 10.55 5.31
C ASN A 535 20.50 10.67 5.65
N PRO A 536 20.96 11.82 6.18
CA PRO A 536 22.38 12.06 6.43
C PRO A 536 22.94 11.23 7.59
N SER A 537 24.23 10.87 7.54
CA SER A 537 24.99 10.59 8.76
C SER A 537 25.35 11.90 9.45
N ASN A 538 25.27 11.94 10.78
CA ASN A 538 25.52 13.15 11.57
C ASN A 538 26.62 12.91 12.60
N LEU A 539 27.73 13.65 12.48
CA LEU A 539 28.82 13.67 13.45
C LEU A 539 28.83 15.03 14.14
N SER A 540 28.74 15.05 15.47
CA SER A 540 28.73 16.28 16.28
C SER A 540 29.67 16.16 17.47
N ALA A 541 30.62 17.09 17.59
CA ALA A 541 31.63 17.09 18.64
C ALA A 541 32.21 18.48 18.95
N ASN A 542 33.08 18.58 19.95
CA ASN A 542 33.98 19.74 20.08
C ASN A 542 35.05 19.72 18.98
N ASN A 543 35.70 18.57 18.76
CA ASN A 543 36.59 18.36 17.62
C ASN A 543 36.19 17.09 16.85
N ILE A 544 36.27 17.14 15.52
CA ILE A 544 36.13 15.96 14.65
C ILE A 544 37.46 15.76 13.92
N LYS A 545 38.09 14.61 14.14
CA LYS A 545 39.36 14.23 13.52
C LYS A 545 39.17 13.00 12.64
N ILE A 546 39.56 13.11 11.37
CA ILE A 546 39.56 12.02 10.40
C ILE A 546 40.99 11.82 9.91
N GLN A 547 41.52 10.61 10.07
CA GLN A 547 42.90 10.30 9.71
C GLN A 547 43.00 8.94 9.03
N THR A 548 43.47 8.94 7.77
CA THR A 548 43.82 7.74 7.02
C THR A 548 44.94 8.05 6.01
N PRO A 549 45.84 7.10 5.68
CA PRO A 549 46.73 7.27 4.53
C PRO A 549 46.08 6.90 3.19
N ASN A 550 44.82 6.47 3.16
CA ASN A 550 44.04 6.23 1.94
C ASN A 550 42.92 7.25 1.83
N ASP A 551 41.76 6.89 1.29
CA ASP A 551 40.78 7.86 0.85
C ASP A 551 39.70 8.11 1.91
N THR A 552 39.12 9.31 1.88
CA THR A 552 37.97 9.68 2.70
C THR A 552 36.80 10.09 1.82
N THR A 553 35.65 9.46 1.99
CA THR A 553 34.41 9.82 1.30
C THR A 553 33.37 10.34 2.28
N ILE A 554 32.76 11.48 1.96
CA ILE A 554 31.64 12.04 2.71
C ILE A 554 30.50 12.31 1.72
N THR A 555 29.40 11.57 1.82
CA THR A 555 28.26 11.70 0.90
C THR A 555 26.97 12.03 1.65
N GLY A 556 26.31 13.13 1.26
CA GLY A 556 25.08 13.65 1.86
C GLY A 556 25.06 13.68 3.38
N SER A 557 26.19 13.97 4.02
CA SER A 557 26.37 13.82 5.47
C SER A 557 26.80 15.12 6.14
N ASN A 558 26.59 15.19 7.47
CA ASN A 558 26.79 16.39 8.28
C ASN A 558 27.88 16.17 9.32
N LEU A 559 28.91 17.01 9.30
CA LEU A 559 29.95 17.08 10.33
C LEU A 559 29.90 18.48 10.96
N SER A 560 29.65 18.55 12.27
CA SER A 560 29.53 19.80 13.02
C SER A 560 30.48 19.79 14.22
N ALA A 561 31.45 20.70 14.24
CA ALA A 561 32.40 20.86 15.33
C ALA A 561 32.30 22.25 16.00
N ASN A 562 32.41 22.31 17.32
CA ASN A 562 32.47 23.58 18.04
C ASN A 562 33.85 24.26 17.97
N ASN A 563 34.90 23.51 17.65
CA ASN A 563 36.27 24.01 17.66
C ASN A 563 37.05 23.64 16.40
N LEU A 564 37.15 22.35 16.04
CA LEU A 564 37.98 21.93 14.91
C LEU A 564 37.37 20.78 14.12
N ILE A 565 37.40 20.89 12.80
CA ILE A 565 37.36 19.74 11.88
C ILE A 565 38.77 19.57 11.30
N ASP A 566 39.42 18.42 11.52
CA ASP A 566 40.75 18.09 11.03
C ASP A 566 40.71 16.80 10.18
N ILE A 567 40.96 16.92 8.88
CA ILE A 567 40.92 15.81 7.92
C ILE A 567 42.31 15.63 7.32
N ASN A 568 42.90 14.44 7.51
CA ASN A 568 44.18 14.06 6.94
C ASN A 568 43.99 12.75 6.16
N THR A 569 44.11 12.82 4.84
CA THR A 569 43.75 11.74 3.91
C THR A 569 44.63 11.74 2.65
N ASN A 570 44.60 10.68 1.85
CA ASN A 570 45.23 10.66 0.54
C ASN A 570 44.38 11.40 -0.49
N ASN A 571 43.19 10.86 -0.80
CA ASN A 571 42.16 11.58 -1.56
C ASN A 571 40.97 11.93 -0.67
N LEU A 572 40.39 13.11 -0.88
CA LEU A 572 39.14 13.52 -0.24
C LEU A 572 38.01 13.66 -1.27
N ASN A 573 36.89 12.97 -1.05
CA ASN A 573 35.69 13.09 -1.88
C ASN A 573 34.50 13.53 -1.03
N ILE A 574 34.01 14.75 -1.21
CA ILE A 574 32.80 15.25 -0.54
C ILE A 574 31.71 15.42 -1.59
N ASN A 575 30.64 14.63 -1.50
CA ASN A 575 29.56 14.56 -2.49
C ASN A 575 28.20 14.91 -1.89
N SER A 576 27.29 15.44 -2.70
CA SER A 576 25.86 15.48 -2.35
C SER A 576 25.22 14.10 -2.46
N SER A 577 24.23 13.81 -1.62
CA SER A 577 23.29 12.70 -1.87
C SER A 577 22.15 13.15 -2.79
N LYS A 578 21.23 12.23 -3.12
CA LYS A 578 20.15 12.47 -4.09
C LYS A 578 18.80 12.01 -3.54
N ASN A 579 17.80 12.87 -3.67
CA ASN A 579 16.39 12.51 -3.58
C ASN A 579 15.83 12.38 -5.00
N THR A 580 15.01 11.37 -5.26
CA THR A 580 14.38 11.17 -6.57
C THR A 580 12.90 10.90 -6.42
N TYR A 581 12.10 11.43 -7.33
CA TYR A 581 10.70 11.05 -7.49
C TYR A 581 10.44 10.74 -8.96
N THR A 582 9.90 9.57 -9.24
CA THR A 582 9.44 9.19 -10.59
C THR A 582 7.98 8.79 -10.50
N SER A 583 7.18 9.18 -11.48
CA SER A 583 5.79 8.76 -11.59
C SER A 583 5.38 8.63 -13.05
N GLU A 584 4.93 7.42 -13.41
CA GLU A 584 4.39 7.08 -14.71
C GLU A 584 2.89 6.80 -14.57
N SER A 585 2.08 7.29 -15.51
CA SER A 585 0.65 6.99 -15.58
C SER A 585 0.25 6.65 -17.01
N LYS A 586 -0.50 5.56 -17.18
CA LYS A 586 -0.95 5.04 -18.47
C LYS A 586 -2.45 4.78 -18.40
N ASP A 587 -3.20 5.50 -19.22
CA ASP A 587 -4.64 5.34 -19.36
C ASP A 587 -4.99 4.77 -20.74
N LYS A 588 -5.94 3.85 -20.75
CA LYS A 588 -6.54 3.31 -21.96
C LYS A 588 -8.06 3.37 -21.82
N SER A 589 -8.74 3.94 -22.80
CA SER A 589 -10.20 3.93 -22.85
C SER A 589 -10.68 3.38 -24.19
N ILE A 590 -11.80 2.66 -24.14
CA ILE A 590 -12.50 2.15 -25.30
C ILE A 590 -13.98 2.39 -25.10
N GLY A 591 -14.63 3.00 -26.09
CA GLY A 591 -16.05 3.33 -26.06
C GLY A 591 -16.71 2.86 -27.34
N GLY A 592 -17.90 2.29 -27.23
CA GLY A 592 -18.69 1.83 -28.37
C GLY A 592 -20.14 2.26 -28.21
N THR A 593 -20.75 2.73 -29.30
CA THR A 593 -22.17 3.03 -29.35
C THR A 593 -22.79 2.41 -30.59
N MET A 594 -23.96 1.81 -30.41
CA MET A 594 -24.75 1.21 -31.50
C MET A 594 -26.16 1.74 -31.41
N ARG A 595 -26.70 2.21 -32.54
CA ARG A 595 -28.07 2.74 -32.63
C ARG A 595 -28.78 2.12 -33.83
N TYR A 596 -30.04 1.74 -33.61
CA TYR A 596 -30.88 1.14 -34.64
C TYR A 596 -32.30 1.68 -34.54
N THR A 597 -32.81 2.27 -35.63
CA THR A 597 -34.17 2.81 -35.77
C THR A 597 -35.04 1.83 -36.57
N MET A 598 -36.28 1.61 -36.13
CA MET A 598 -37.14 0.55 -36.70
C MET A 598 -38.16 1.05 -37.74
N TYR A 599 -38.46 2.35 -37.76
CA TYR A 599 -39.45 2.99 -38.64
C TYR A 599 -38.97 4.41 -39.04
N GLY A 600 -39.27 4.88 -40.27
CA GLY A 600 -38.64 6.09 -40.86
C GLY A 600 -37.26 5.79 -41.43
N GLY A 601 -36.81 6.51 -42.48
CA GLY A 601 -35.67 6.18 -43.36
C GLY A 601 -34.51 5.43 -42.67
N GLY A 602 -34.45 4.11 -42.88
CA GLY A 602 -33.60 3.21 -42.10
C GLY A 602 -32.10 3.48 -42.26
N GLY A 603 -31.45 3.85 -41.15
CA GLY A 603 -30.00 3.99 -41.06
C GLY A 603 -29.51 3.58 -39.69
N GLY A 604 -28.74 2.50 -39.61
CA GLY A 604 -28.02 2.12 -38.39
C GLY A 604 -26.72 2.92 -38.28
N SER A 605 -26.35 3.34 -37.07
CA SER A 605 -25.06 3.98 -36.82
C SER A 605 -24.28 3.21 -35.75
N ALA A 606 -23.05 2.86 -36.07
CA ALA A 606 -22.09 2.28 -35.14
C ALA A 606 -20.90 3.23 -35.00
N GLY A 607 -20.52 3.55 -33.77
CA GLY A 607 -19.33 4.34 -33.46
C GLY A 607 -18.44 3.58 -32.49
N LEU A 608 -17.14 3.49 -32.79
CA LEU A 608 -16.11 2.91 -31.94
C LEU A 608 -15.02 3.96 -31.72
N ASN A 609 -14.68 4.19 -30.46
CA ASN A 609 -13.68 5.14 -30.03
C ASN A 609 -12.62 4.41 -29.19
N TYR A 610 -11.36 4.69 -29.45
CA TYR A 610 -10.22 4.16 -28.71
C TYR A 610 -9.27 5.32 -28.40
N SER A 611 -8.86 5.45 -27.14
CA SER A 611 -7.86 6.44 -26.75
C SER A 611 -6.86 5.87 -25.76
N THR A 612 -5.62 6.37 -25.86
CA THR A 612 -4.53 6.07 -24.95
C THR A 612 -3.83 7.35 -24.56
N SER A 613 -3.44 7.47 -23.30
CA SER A 613 -2.56 8.54 -22.84
C SER A 613 -1.50 7.99 -21.91
N SER A 614 -0.31 8.58 -21.96
CA SER A 614 0.79 8.33 -21.03
C SER A 614 1.31 9.65 -20.52
N SER A 615 1.74 9.68 -19.26
CA SER A 615 2.37 10.82 -18.63
C SER A 615 3.47 10.32 -17.72
N ASP A 616 4.64 10.92 -17.84
CA ASP A 616 5.82 10.58 -17.04
C ASP A 616 6.32 11.87 -16.37
N THR A 617 6.69 11.77 -15.10
CA THR A 617 7.22 12.87 -14.29
C THR A 617 8.44 12.38 -13.53
N GLU A 618 9.51 13.17 -13.58
CA GLU A 618 10.77 12.87 -12.88
C GLU A 618 11.22 14.13 -12.14
N SER A 619 11.72 13.96 -10.92
CA SER A 619 12.32 15.00 -10.11
C SER A 619 13.58 14.46 -9.46
N LEU A 620 14.62 15.29 -9.43
CA LEU A 620 15.87 15.05 -8.73
C LEU A 620 16.12 16.24 -7.81
N THR A 621 16.65 15.99 -6.62
CA THR A 621 17.12 17.05 -5.72
C THR A 621 18.38 16.57 -5.03
N ASN A 622 19.46 17.32 -5.13
CA ASN A 622 20.71 16.99 -4.48
C ASN A 622 20.71 17.56 -3.06
N ASN A 623 21.04 16.73 -2.07
CA ASN A 623 21.25 17.22 -0.70
C ASN A 623 22.75 17.34 -0.48
N ASN A 624 23.21 18.58 -0.29
CA ASN A 624 24.63 18.84 -0.09
C ASN A 624 25.14 18.15 1.19
N SER A 625 26.39 17.67 1.16
CA SER A 625 27.10 17.40 2.42
C SER A 625 27.41 18.72 3.14
N HIS A 626 27.38 18.73 4.47
CA HIS A 626 27.66 19.91 5.28
C HIS A 626 28.81 19.64 6.24
N LEU A 627 29.90 20.39 6.11
CA LEU A 627 31.00 20.40 7.07
C LEU A 627 31.05 21.80 7.69
N TYR A 628 30.81 21.88 8.99
CA TYR A 628 30.75 23.14 9.73
C TYR A 628 31.64 23.10 10.97
N SER A 629 32.52 24.09 11.11
CA SER A 629 33.28 24.35 12.33
C SER A 629 33.00 25.76 12.84
N ALA A 630 32.68 25.91 14.12
CA ALA A 630 32.52 27.21 14.75
C ALA A 630 33.85 27.95 15.00
N LYS A 631 35.01 27.31 14.72
CA LYS A 631 36.29 28.01 14.60
C LYS A 631 37.05 27.60 13.34
N ASP A 632 37.95 26.62 13.45
CA ASP A 632 38.89 26.28 12.40
C ASP A 632 38.51 24.98 11.69
N MET A 633 38.86 24.87 10.41
CA MET A 633 38.81 23.63 9.62
C MET A 633 40.14 23.44 8.90
N ASN A 634 40.78 22.30 9.12
CA ASN A 634 42.04 21.90 8.49
C ASN A 634 41.79 20.67 7.62
N ILE A 635 42.08 20.77 6.32
CA ILE A 635 41.96 19.67 5.37
C ILE A 635 43.31 19.53 4.68
N ASN A 636 43.95 18.37 4.88
CA ASN A 636 45.21 18.01 4.26
C ASN A 636 45.02 16.74 3.41
N THR A 637 45.11 16.87 2.09
CA THR A 637 45.12 15.73 1.17
C THR A 637 46.51 15.52 0.59
N ALA A 638 46.98 14.26 0.56
CA ALA A 638 48.27 13.92 -0.05
C ALA A 638 48.22 13.96 -1.58
N ASN A 639 47.06 13.67 -2.17
CA ASN A 639 46.81 13.73 -3.60
C ASN A 639 45.63 14.68 -3.90
N ASP A 640 44.47 14.18 -4.33
CA ASP A 640 43.38 15.00 -4.87
C ASP A 640 42.30 15.32 -3.83
N ALA A 641 41.60 16.44 -4.00
CA ALA A 641 40.40 16.79 -3.24
C ALA A 641 39.26 17.15 -4.20
N THR A 642 38.15 16.44 -4.14
CA THR A 642 36.93 16.69 -4.90
C THR A 642 35.79 17.09 -3.97
N ILE A 643 35.19 18.25 -4.23
CA ILE A 643 34.04 18.79 -3.48
C ILE A 643 32.93 19.05 -4.48
N LYS A 644 31.92 18.17 -4.49
CA LYS A 644 30.83 18.13 -5.47
C LYS A 644 29.47 18.16 -4.77
N GLY A 645 28.82 19.33 -4.76
CA GLY A 645 27.56 19.50 -4.02
C GLY A 645 27.77 19.41 -2.51
N ALA A 646 28.56 20.33 -1.96
CA ALA A 646 28.83 20.38 -0.52
C ALA A 646 29.02 21.81 -0.03
N ASN A 647 28.76 22.02 1.25
CA ASN A 647 28.93 23.29 1.95
C ASN A 647 29.98 23.11 3.05
N LEU A 648 31.15 23.75 2.86
CA LEU A 648 32.22 23.79 3.86
C LEU A 648 32.26 25.19 4.47
N ARG A 649 32.14 25.29 5.79
CA ARG A 649 32.20 26.57 6.51
C ARG A 649 33.01 26.43 7.80
N ALA A 650 33.95 27.35 7.97
CA ALA A 650 34.67 27.59 9.20
C ALA A 650 34.50 29.07 9.56
N ASP A 651 34.12 29.38 10.80
CA ASP A 651 33.85 30.76 11.21
C ASP A 651 35.13 31.58 11.46
N GLU A 652 36.26 30.93 11.76
CA GLU A 652 37.58 31.58 11.90
C GLU A 652 38.49 31.33 10.70
N ARG A 653 38.93 30.08 10.45
CA ARG A 653 39.84 29.76 9.35
C ARG A 653 39.53 28.43 8.68
N LEU A 654 39.56 28.43 7.35
CA LEU A 654 39.57 27.22 6.54
C LEU A 654 40.95 27.07 5.89
N ASN A 655 41.73 26.07 6.34
CA ASN A 655 43.02 25.71 5.76
C ASN A 655 42.85 24.46 4.89
N LEU A 656 42.93 24.65 3.57
CA LEU A 656 42.83 23.55 2.59
C LEU A 656 44.19 23.38 1.89
N LYS A 657 44.89 22.29 2.21
CA LYS A 657 46.15 21.89 1.61
C LYS A 657 45.93 20.65 0.75
N VAL A 658 46.07 20.81 -0.56
CA VAL A 658 45.85 19.76 -1.55
C VAL A 658 47.15 19.45 -2.27
N GLY A 659 47.53 18.17 -2.32
CA GLY A 659 48.80 17.74 -2.91
C GLY A 659 48.85 17.86 -4.43
N ASN A 660 47.75 17.56 -5.11
CA ASN A 660 47.66 17.55 -6.57
C ASN A 660 46.49 18.42 -7.08
N ASN A 661 45.30 17.88 -7.33
CA ASN A 661 44.17 18.62 -7.88
C ASN A 661 43.09 18.94 -6.84
N LEU A 662 42.63 20.19 -6.84
CA LEU A 662 41.40 20.61 -6.16
C LEU A 662 40.28 20.79 -7.19
N ASN A 663 39.23 19.98 -7.08
CA ASN A 663 38.05 20.08 -7.94
C ASN A 663 36.82 20.55 -7.13
N LEU A 664 36.19 21.64 -7.58
CA LEU A 664 35.01 22.23 -6.95
C LEU A 664 33.86 22.26 -7.97
N GLU A 665 32.82 21.47 -7.71
CA GLU A 665 31.68 21.31 -8.62
C GLU A 665 30.35 21.61 -7.92
N SER A 666 29.54 22.46 -8.54
CA SER A 666 28.11 22.55 -8.23
C SER A 666 27.36 21.38 -8.88
N VAL A 667 26.34 20.87 -8.20
CA VAL A 667 25.41 19.87 -8.75
C VAL A 667 24.09 20.53 -9.12
N ARG A 668 23.44 20.03 -10.17
CA ARG A 668 22.15 20.53 -10.65
C ARG A 668 21.03 19.63 -10.17
N ASP A 669 19.99 20.23 -9.61
CA ASP A 669 18.72 19.58 -9.29
C ASP A 669 17.92 19.25 -10.55
#